data_AF-A0A561UCN5-F1
#
_entry.id   AF-A0A561UCN5-F1
#
_cell.length_a   1.000
_cell.length_b   1.000
_cell.length_c   1.000
_cell.angle_alpha   90.00
_cell.angle_beta   90.00
_cell.angle_gamma   90.00
#
_symmetry.space_group_name_H-M   'P 1'
#
loop_
_entity.id
_entity.type
_entity.pdbx_description
1 polymer ?
#
loop_
_entity_poly.entity_id
_entity_poly.type
_entity_poly.pdbx_seq_one_letter_code
_entity_poly.pdbx_strand_id
1 'polypeptide(L)'
;MNRPGTRTHRPAAPAGHPDLHDYVMRAARAGELVVQPRMGMSHPEAMAAGLGAVAAARARTLATMTIDSYTRVEDIAGAQAALSAGEPLNGFPIVNLPAPLTARVAAAAGSVPVQVRHGSARPGHVFRAMIGAGLAASEGGPVSYCLPYSRLPLTESVPAWADASRELVAGAAALGARAHLETFGGCMLGQLCPPSLLIALSLLEAMFFVQNGLTSISLSYAQQTNAVQDIEALAALRDLAADHLPPAVDRHLVLYTYMGVHPRTEGGARLLLEDSARIAVRGGAHRLIVKTAAEAHRIPTVAENVAALERAAGAAAAAHGERCRLPWAHQVDHTAVHGEARSLIEAVLELSPDVGTALRRAFAAGLLDVPFCLHRDNAGAAQGTIREDGRLVWGRTGALPLGRSAAQAAPVTSAELLNLLNRTADRYDNAALGALLRSPGPDAPRPYRIAIVGSGPRGLAVAERLAARLAQHPPRQEVSISLVDKVQVGSGRVWRTTQDECFLMNTACGEVTMYSGPAQGGRARAGAGPTLAEWWAEEEPDYPGPGGYASRALYGRYLQSFLDAIESSLPPAAQLQRVVGEVVSIERLGDCYELVFDDGRRLTADRVVLSTGHPVPELSGHQAALDAFATGRPWTRYVRGDSAADMPLAGIAPDRSVAVLGMGLSFYDVAAALTTGRGGRFEEDGRGSLTYLPSGREPRLIAGSRSGVPMPARGRNQKSPQWRYTARLFTAPRIAALRESGPLDFRSEVWPWLDAEMQLVYHATAVRLLCGTAAERAFTDRVVRQVERTGAPAAELARAEAQRLGAHPPALDVAALARPFAGRRFAGPEEFTPALVKLLEDDVAQAELGNHSGPLKAALDVLRDVRGTIRRAVDHGGLTAASHEEFLTRFVPMSSFLAAGPPIVRLRQTRALIEAGVLDVVGPAARFDTDPATGSFTIASDQVSESLRHCDLLIDARVPEADLARDRAPLSRQLASGGVVTEWANTHGRRPLRTGGIRVTAATHHPVGADGTPDTGLYVLGIPTEGQRWFMQVGSTRPGPWTEFTKDADAIAADALTGPAATAPDAGASRPRVAGALLLLQGAR
;
A
#
# COMPACT_ATOMS: atom_id res chain seq x y z
N MET A 1 -58.67 35.17 -61.45
CA MET A 1 -57.55 34.21 -61.33
C MET A 1 -56.98 34.31 -59.92
N ASN A 2 -57.18 33.26 -59.14
CA ASN A 2 -56.79 33.13 -57.73
C ASN A 2 -55.26 33.12 -57.56
N ARG A 3 -54.73 33.94 -56.64
CA ARG A 3 -53.48 33.66 -55.93
C ARG A 3 -53.67 33.91 -54.43
N PRO A 4 -53.43 32.90 -53.57
CA PRO A 4 -53.75 32.96 -52.15
C PRO A 4 -52.62 33.49 -51.28
N GLY A 5 -53.05 33.94 -50.09
CA GLY A 5 -52.30 34.56 -49.00
C GLY A 5 -51.04 33.84 -48.51
N THR A 6 -50.11 34.69 -48.12
CA THR A 6 -48.92 34.46 -47.31
C THR A 6 -49.25 33.74 -46.01
N ARG A 7 -48.78 32.49 -45.86
CA ARG A 7 -48.68 31.82 -44.55
C ARG A 7 -47.48 32.35 -43.80
N THR A 8 -47.73 32.99 -42.66
CA THR A 8 -46.73 33.33 -41.65
C THR A 8 -46.03 32.06 -41.17
N HIS A 9 -44.73 31.97 -41.44
CA HIS A 9 -43.85 30.97 -40.82
C HIS A 9 -43.84 31.18 -39.30
N ARG A 10 -44.43 30.23 -38.58
CA ARG A 10 -44.18 30.05 -37.14
C ARG A 10 -42.72 29.59 -37.01
N PRO A 11 -41.88 30.23 -36.18
CA PRO A 11 -40.52 29.75 -35.96
C PRO A 11 -40.56 28.36 -35.33
N ALA A 12 -39.72 27.44 -35.82
CA ALA A 12 -39.54 26.13 -35.23
C ALA A 12 -39.01 26.26 -33.80
N ALA A 13 -39.64 25.58 -32.84
CA ALA A 13 -39.19 25.52 -31.47
C ALA A 13 -37.80 24.84 -31.39
N PRO A 14 -36.91 25.24 -30.47
CA PRO A 14 -35.65 24.55 -30.25
C PRO A 14 -35.92 23.09 -29.87
N ALA A 15 -35.14 22.15 -30.42
CA ALA A 15 -35.26 20.73 -30.12
C ALA A 15 -35.04 20.51 -28.62
N GLY A 16 -36.12 20.25 -27.87
CA GLY A 16 -36.05 19.97 -26.44
C GLY A 16 -35.31 18.67 -26.14
N HIS A 17 -34.74 18.56 -24.94
CA HIS A 17 -34.12 17.31 -24.47
C HIS A 17 -35.17 16.17 -24.48
N PRO A 18 -34.78 14.94 -24.86
CA PRO A 18 -35.70 13.82 -24.92
C PRO A 18 -36.21 13.44 -23.52
N ASP A 19 -37.49 13.07 -23.44
CA ASP A 19 -38.11 12.56 -22.21
C ASP A 19 -37.36 11.32 -21.70
N LEU A 20 -36.94 11.38 -20.44
CA LEU A 20 -36.10 10.34 -19.81
C LEU A 20 -36.83 9.00 -19.73
N HIS A 21 -38.09 9.00 -19.27
CA HIS A 21 -38.85 7.77 -19.11
C HIS A 21 -39.10 7.11 -20.46
N ASP A 22 -39.54 7.87 -21.46
CA ASP A 22 -39.79 7.34 -22.80
C ASP A 22 -38.50 6.80 -23.43
N TYR A 23 -37.36 7.45 -23.20
CA TYR A 23 -36.05 6.96 -23.65
C TYR A 23 -35.71 5.60 -23.04
N VAL A 24 -35.84 5.45 -21.72
CA VAL A 24 -35.56 4.21 -21.01
C VAL A 24 -36.52 3.10 -21.44
N MET A 25 -37.81 3.39 -21.57
CA MET A 25 -38.81 2.39 -21.99
C MET A 25 -38.68 2.00 -23.47
N ARG A 26 -38.16 2.88 -24.33
CA ARG A 26 -37.78 2.50 -25.70
C ARG A 26 -36.61 1.50 -25.72
N ALA A 27 -35.59 1.71 -24.90
CA ALA A 27 -34.48 0.77 -24.76
C ALA A 27 -34.94 -0.58 -24.21
N ALA A 28 -35.78 -0.58 -23.16
CA ALA A 28 -36.32 -1.80 -22.58
C ALA A 28 -37.16 -2.61 -23.58
N ARG A 29 -38.00 -1.95 -24.40
CA ARG A 29 -38.75 -2.60 -25.50
C ARG A 29 -37.85 -3.21 -26.58
N ALA A 30 -36.63 -2.71 -26.74
CA ALA A 30 -35.62 -3.27 -27.63
C ALA A 30 -34.76 -4.37 -26.97
N GLY A 31 -35.05 -4.73 -25.71
CA GLY A 31 -34.25 -5.71 -24.95
C GLY A 31 -32.90 -5.17 -24.46
N GLU A 32 -32.73 -3.84 -24.43
CA GLU A 32 -31.49 -3.18 -24.02
C GLU A 32 -31.60 -2.63 -22.60
N LEU A 33 -30.54 -2.80 -21.81
CA LEU A 33 -30.37 -2.14 -20.51
C LEU A 33 -29.73 -0.76 -20.72
N VAL A 34 -30.35 0.30 -20.19
CA VAL A 34 -29.71 1.62 -20.16
C VAL A 34 -28.63 1.64 -19.08
N VAL A 35 -27.39 1.91 -19.43
CA VAL A 35 -26.28 2.02 -18.48
C VAL A 35 -25.88 3.48 -18.30
N GLN A 36 -25.65 3.91 -17.06
CA GLN A 36 -25.43 5.32 -16.75
C GLN A 36 -24.25 5.50 -15.79
N PRO A 37 -23.30 6.41 -16.08
CA PRO A 37 -22.18 6.68 -15.19
C PRO A 37 -22.56 7.72 -14.13
N ARG A 38 -21.68 7.90 -13.14
CA ARG A 38 -21.61 9.10 -12.32
C ARG A 38 -20.39 9.92 -12.73
N MET A 39 -20.63 11.19 -13.06
CA MET A 39 -19.61 12.07 -13.63
C MET A 39 -19.98 13.54 -13.39
N GLY A 40 -18.99 14.35 -13.00
CA GLY A 40 -19.13 15.78 -12.78
C GLY A 40 -17.75 16.44 -12.80
N MET A 41 -17.61 17.56 -13.51
CA MET A 41 -16.37 18.32 -13.62
C MET A 41 -16.64 19.80 -13.34
N SER A 42 -15.70 20.50 -12.70
CA SER A 42 -15.82 21.94 -12.44
C SER A 42 -15.86 22.78 -13.72
N HIS A 43 -15.06 22.41 -14.72
CA HIS A 43 -14.93 23.16 -15.97
C HIS A 43 -16.01 22.78 -17.00
N PRO A 44 -16.76 23.76 -17.56
CA PRO A 44 -17.81 23.52 -18.53
C PRO A 44 -17.39 22.73 -19.78
N GLU A 45 -16.21 23.03 -20.33
CA GLU A 45 -15.69 22.35 -21.54
C GLU A 45 -15.36 20.88 -21.26
N ALA A 46 -14.72 20.60 -20.12
CA ALA A 46 -14.43 19.24 -19.69
C ALA A 46 -15.72 18.45 -19.42
N MET A 47 -16.71 19.08 -18.79
CA MET A 47 -18.03 18.47 -18.58
C MET A 47 -18.71 18.15 -19.91
N ALA A 48 -18.72 19.08 -20.87
CA ALA A 48 -19.31 18.89 -22.18
C ALA A 48 -18.62 17.76 -22.96
N ALA A 49 -17.28 17.70 -22.94
CA ALA A 49 -16.52 16.60 -23.53
C ALA A 49 -16.87 15.25 -22.91
N GLY A 50 -17.01 15.20 -21.58
CA GLY A 50 -17.47 14.01 -20.87
C GLY A 50 -18.87 13.56 -21.30
N LEU A 51 -19.84 14.49 -21.36
CA LEU A 51 -21.20 14.20 -21.82
C LEU A 51 -21.22 13.67 -23.26
N GLY A 52 -20.43 14.28 -24.15
CA GLY A 52 -20.29 13.83 -25.53
C GLY A 52 -19.68 12.43 -25.64
N ALA A 53 -18.68 12.11 -24.81
CA ALA A 53 -18.09 10.77 -24.79
C ALA A 53 -19.07 9.69 -24.30
N VAL A 54 -19.89 10.00 -23.28
CA VAL A 54 -20.95 9.10 -22.81
C VAL A 54 -22.01 8.89 -23.89
N ALA A 55 -22.40 9.94 -24.61
CA ALA A 55 -23.35 9.86 -25.71
C ALA A 55 -22.81 9.08 -26.93
N ALA A 56 -21.49 9.11 -27.14
CA ALA A 56 -20.81 8.40 -28.23
C ALA A 56 -20.44 6.94 -27.90
N ALA A 57 -20.65 6.49 -26.66
CA ALA A 57 -20.39 5.11 -26.27
C ALA A 57 -21.24 4.13 -27.08
N ARG A 58 -20.73 2.92 -27.33
CA ARG A 58 -21.47 1.89 -28.07
C ARG A 58 -22.69 1.37 -27.31
N ALA A 59 -22.65 1.48 -25.99
CA ALA A 59 -23.72 1.08 -25.10
C ALA A 59 -24.93 2.03 -25.20
N ARG A 60 -26.11 1.55 -24.81
CA ARG A 60 -27.27 2.42 -24.61
C ARG A 60 -27.10 3.21 -23.32
N THR A 61 -26.78 4.49 -23.42
CA THR A 61 -26.38 5.31 -22.25
C THR A 61 -27.42 6.32 -21.80
N LEU A 62 -27.24 6.83 -20.58
CA LEU A 62 -27.86 8.06 -20.10
C LEU A 62 -26.76 9.01 -19.60
N ALA A 63 -26.91 10.30 -19.88
CA ALA A 63 -25.91 11.32 -19.53
C ALA A 63 -26.14 11.86 -18.11
N THR A 64 -25.06 12.10 -17.37
CA THR A 64 -25.12 12.53 -15.96
C THR A 64 -24.37 13.84 -15.75
N MET A 65 -24.99 14.75 -15.02
CA MET A 65 -24.31 15.91 -14.41
C MET A 65 -24.35 15.77 -12.90
N THR A 66 -23.23 15.34 -12.30
CA THR A 66 -23.10 15.21 -10.85
C THR A 66 -22.71 16.55 -10.25
N ILE A 67 -23.52 17.10 -9.36
CA ILE A 67 -23.34 18.44 -8.77
C ILE A 67 -22.27 18.42 -7.68
N ASP A 68 -21.47 19.47 -7.54
CA ASP A 68 -20.41 19.58 -6.53
C ASP A 68 -20.95 19.65 -5.08
N SER A 69 -20.11 19.31 -4.10
CA SER A 69 -20.52 19.26 -2.69
C SER A 69 -20.84 20.62 -2.06
N TYR A 70 -20.25 21.73 -2.52
CA TYR A 70 -20.57 23.06 -1.99
C TYR A 70 -22.00 23.44 -2.36
N THR A 71 -22.36 23.25 -3.64
CA THR A 71 -23.72 23.48 -4.12
C THR A 71 -24.74 22.61 -3.38
N ARG A 72 -24.40 21.36 -3.03
CA ARG A 72 -25.30 20.45 -2.29
C ARG A 72 -25.72 20.98 -0.91
N VAL A 73 -24.84 21.74 -0.26
CA VAL A 73 -25.06 22.33 1.08
C VAL A 73 -25.37 23.83 1.03
N GLU A 74 -25.70 24.36 -0.15
CA GLU A 74 -26.02 25.77 -0.40
C GLU A 74 -24.86 26.75 -0.13
N ASP A 75 -23.62 26.27 -0.09
CA ASP A 75 -22.43 27.12 -0.03
C ASP A 75 -22.00 27.61 -1.43
N ILE A 76 -22.89 28.40 -2.05
CA ILE A 76 -22.68 28.90 -3.42
C ILE A 76 -21.47 29.85 -3.47
N ALA A 77 -21.20 30.58 -2.40
CA ALA A 77 -20.06 31.48 -2.29
C ALA A 77 -18.74 30.71 -2.20
N GLY A 78 -18.67 29.62 -1.42
CA GLY A 78 -17.51 28.73 -1.36
C GLY A 78 -17.20 28.08 -2.71
N ALA A 79 -18.23 27.59 -3.41
CA ALA A 79 -18.07 27.09 -4.78
C ALA A 79 -17.48 28.16 -5.72
N GLN A 80 -17.96 29.40 -5.63
CA GLN A 80 -17.47 30.51 -6.42
C GLN A 80 -16.00 30.84 -6.12
N ALA A 81 -15.62 30.85 -4.83
CA ALA A 81 -14.26 31.13 -4.40
C ALA A 81 -13.28 30.06 -4.93
N ALA A 82 -13.63 28.78 -4.82
CA ALA A 82 -12.84 27.67 -5.35
C ALA A 82 -12.66 27.78 -6.88
N LEU A 83 -13.73 28.06 -7.61
CA LEU A 83 -13.66 28.29 -9.06
C LEU A 83 -12.76 29.47 -9.43
N SER A 84 -12.84 30.58 -8.68
CA SER A 84 -12.00 31.76 -8.89
C SER A 84 -10.52 31.50 -8.56
N ALA A 85 -10.23 30.59 -7.64
CA ALA A 85 -8.87 30.16 -7.30
C ALA A 85 -8.30 29.10 -8.28
N GLY A 86 -9.11 28.59 -9.21
CA GLY A 86 -8.71 27.50 -10.12
C GLY A 86 -8.65 26.13 -9.44
N GLU A 87 -9.28 25.98 -8.27
CA GLU A 87 -9.34 24.71 -7.55
C GLU A 87 -10.39 23.77 -8.16
N PRO A 88 -10.09 22.48 -8.36
CA PRO A 88 -11.05 21.54 -8.91
C PRO A 88 -12.16 21.20 -7.91
N LEU A 89 -13.41 21.16 -8.40
CA LEU A 89 -14.55 20.69 -7.62
C LEU A 89 -14.82 19.21 -7.91
N ASN A 90 -15.40 18.51 -6.93
CA ASN A 90 -15.82 17.11 -7.06
C ASN A 90 -17.12 16.91 -7.88
N GLY A 91 -17.56 17.94 -8.60
CA GLY A 91 -18.77 17.93 -9.41
C GLY A 91 -18.95 19.22 -10.22
N PHE A 92 -20.08 19.29 -10.93
CA PHE A 92 -20.44 20.41 -11.79
C PHE A 92 -21.19 21.51 -11.01
N PRO A 93 -20.69 22.76 -11.02
CA PRO A 93 -21.24 23.86 -10.23
C PRO A 93 -22.42 24.54 -10.93
N ILE A 94 -23.53 23.79 -11.09
CA ILE A 94 -24.67 24.20 -11.94
C ILE A 94 -25.28 25.55 -11.55
N VAL A 95 -25.22 25.93 -10.27
CA VAL A 95 -25.83 27.16 -9.73
C VAL A 95 -24.91 28.37 -9.94
N ASN A 96 -23.59 28.17 -9.94
CA ASN A 96 -22.61 29.25 -10.15
C ASN A 96 -22.47 29.63 -11.63
N LEU A 97 -22.93 28.78 -12.54
CA LEU A 97 -22.78 28.99 -13.98
C LEU A 97 -24.03 29.63 -14.59
N PRO A 98 -23.88 30.55 -15.56
CA PRO A 98 -25.03 31.10 -16.28
C PRO A 98 -25.82 30.00 -16.99
N ALA A 99 -27.15 30.04 -16.88
CA ALA A 99 -28.05 29.05 -17.48
C ALA A 99 -27.79 28.76 -18.99
N PRO A 100 -27.52 29.76 -19.86
CA PRO A 100 -27.18 29.49 -21.26
C PRO A 100 -25.88 28.70 -21.45
N LEU A 101 -24.92 28.83 -20.54
CA LEU A 101 -23.69 28.06 -20.57
C LEU A 101 -23.97 26.60 -20.18
N THR A 102 -24.71 26.37 -19.11
CA THR A 102 -25.15 25.03 -18.70
C THR A 102 -25.97 24.34 -19.81
N ALA A 103 -26.86 25.07 -20.50
CA ALA A 103 -27.61 24.55 -21.64
C ALA A 103 -26.69 24.10 -22.79
N ARG A 104 -25.63 24.86 -23.09
CA ARG A 104 -24.61 24.46 -24.09
C ARG A 104 -23.84 23.22 -23.67
N VAL A 105 -23.50 23.09 -22.39
CA VAL A 105 -22.85 21.88 -21.85
C VAL A 105 -23.77 20.68 -22.02
N ALA A 106 -25.03 20.79 -21.61
CA ALA A 106 -26.02 19.72 -21.71
C ALA A 106 -26.29 19.29 -23.16
N ALA A 107 -26.25 20.23 -24.12
CA ALA A 107 -26.42 19.95 -25.55
C ALA A 107 -25.35 19.00 -26.12
N ALA A 108 -24.18 18.87 -25.48
CA ALA A 108 -23.14 17.92 -25.88
C ALA A 108 -23.60 16.45 -25.78
N ALA A 109 -24.64 16.15 -24.99
CA ALA A 109 -25.25 14.82 -24.91
C ALA A 109 -26.10 14.45 -26.15
N GLY A 110 -26.37 15.41 -27.04
CA GLY A 110 -27.17 15.18 -28.26
C GLY A 110 -28.57 14.64 -27.96
N SER A 111 -28.88 13.45 -28.47
CA SER A 111 -30.17 12.77 -28.28
C SER A 111 -30.26 11.89 -27.02
N VAL A 112 -29.23 11.92 -26.17
CA VAL A 112 -29.22 11.20 -24.88
C VAL A 112 -29.78 12.14 -23.79
N PRO A 113 -30.77 11.70 -22.99
CA PRO A 113 -31.27 12.50 -21.87
C PRO A 113 -30.16 12.77 -20.85
N VAL A 114 -30.16 13.98 -20.29
CA VAL A 114 -29.24 14.40 -19.22
C VAL A 114 -30.00 14.42 -17.91
N GLN A 115 -29.50 13.71 -16.91
CA GLN A 115 -30.02 13.74 -15.55
C GLN A 115 -29.06 14.48 -14.61
N VAL A 116 -29.60 15.41 -13.82
CA VAL A 116 -28.85 16.12 -12.77
C VAL A 116 -28.88 15.29 -11.49
N ARG A 117 -27.69 14.97 -10.98
CA ARG A 117 -27.47 14.06 -9.86
C ARG A 117 -26.75 14.79 -8.73
N HIS A 118 -27.31 14.80 -7.52
CA HIS A 118 -26.80 15.61 -6.42
C HIS A 118 -26.91 14.89 -5.06
N GLY A 119 -27.09 15.62 -3.97
CA GLY A 119 -27.23 15.08 -2.61
C GLY A 119 -27.67 16.19 -1.67
N SER A 120 -28.77 16.87 -2.00
CA SER A 120 -29.17 18.14 -1.38
C SER A 120 -30.46 17.99 -0.58
N ALA A 121 -30.43 18.33 0.71
CA ALA A 121 -31.61 18.30 1.57
C ALA A 121 -32.64 19.38 1.21
N ARG A 122 -32.19 20.50 0.61
CA ARG A 122 -33.06 21.56 0.05
C ARG A 122 -32.69 21.75 -1.42
N PRO A 123 -33.41 21.15 -2.38
CA PRO A 123 -32.96 21.10 -3.77
C PRO A 123 -33.43 22.29 -4.63
N GLY A 124 -34.21 23.22 -4.09
CA GLY A 124 -34.90 24.25 -4.88
C GLY A 124 -33.97 25.10 -5.75
N HIS A 125 -32.78 25.49 -5.26
CA HIS A 125 -31.80 26.24 -6.04
C HIS A 125 -31.21 25.41 -7.19
N VAL A 126 -30.97 24.12 -6.98
CA VAL A 126 -30.49 23.19 -8.02
C VAL A 126 -31.58 23.01 -9.10
N PHE A 127 -32.83 22.80 -8.70
CA PHE A 127 -33.93 22.62 -9.66
C PHE A 127 -34.20 23.88 -10.46
N ARG A 128 -34.14 25.07 -9.85
CA ARG A 128 -34.25 26.35 -10.59
C ARG A 128 -33.13 26.52 -11.60
N ALA A 129 -31.88 26.23 -11.23
CA ALA A 129 -30.75 26.30 -12.17
C ALA A 129 -30.88 25.28 -13.32
N MET A 130 -31.33 24.05 -13.00
CA MET A 130 -31.60 22.99 -13.97
C MET A 130 -32.70 23.39 -14.97
N ILE A 131 -33.85 23.88 -14.50
CA ILE A 131 -34.94 24.38 -15.36
C ILE A 131 -34.46 25.54 -16.22
N GLY A 132 -33.69 26.48 -15.65
CA GLY A 132 -33.10 27.58 -16.41
C GLY A 132 -32.22 27.12 -17.57
N ALA A 133 -31.56 25.96 -17.42
CA ALA A 133 -30.74 25.33 -18.46
C ALA A 133 -31.52 24.42 -19.43
N GLY A 134 -32.85 24.33 -19.30
CA GLY A 134 -33.70 23.49 -20.16
C GLY A 134 -33.72 22.00 -19.79
N LEU A 135 -33.32 21.67 -18.56
CA LEU A 135 -33.27 20.29 -18.04
C LEU A 135 -34.45 20.03 -17.10
N ALA A 136 -35.02 18.82 -17.12
CA ALA A 136 -36.22 18.48 -16.35
C ALA A 136 -36.12 17.15 -15.57
N ALA A 137 -34.94 16.53 -15.52
CA ALA A 137 -34.73 15.23 -14.88
C ALA A 137 -33.68 15.30 -13.77
N SER A 138 -34.07 14.88 -12.56
CA SER A 138 -33.17 14.83 -11.41
C SER A 138 -33.36 13.56 -10.56
N GLU A 139 -32.71 13.50 -9.40
CA GLU A 139 -32.79 12.41 -8.43
C GLU A 139 -32.77 12.93 -7.00
N GLY A 140 -33.17 12.09 -6.05
CA GLY A 140 -33.05 12.33 -4.62
C GLY A 140 -34.34 12.01 -3.89
N GLY A 141 -34.53 12.66 -2.74
CA GLY A 141 -35.77 12.59 -2.00
C GLY A 141 -35.67 13.25 -0.62
N PRO A 142 -36.84 13.50 0.02
CA PRO A 142 -36.92 14.25 1.26
C PRO A 142 -36.18 13.60 2.43
N VAL A 143 -36.01 12.27 2.41
CA VAL A 143 -35.28 11.51 3.43
C VAL A 143 -33.89 11.15 2.91
N SER A 144 -33.83 10.58 1.70
CA SER A 144 -32.63 9.99 1.15
C SER A 144 -31.54 10.99 0.80
N TYR A 145 -31.88 12.25 0.52
CA TYR A 145 -30.92 13.36 0.34
C TYR A 145 -30.77 14.25 1.58
N CYS A 146 -31.35 13.83 2.70
CA CYS A 146 -31.19 14.47 4.00
C CYS A 146 -30.27 13.63 4.91
N LEU A 147 -30.70 12.43 5.28
CA LEU A 147 -30.03 11.61 6.30
C LEU A 147 -28.54 11.33 5.99
N PRO A 148 -28.15 10.90 4.78
CA PRO A 148 -26.75 10.61 4.46
C PRO A 148 -25.88 11.84 4.19
N TYR A 149 -26.50 13.00 3.87
CA TYR A 149 -25.80 14.12 3.22
C TYR A 149 -25.88 15.45 3.95
N SER A 150 -26.70 15.55 5.01
CA SER A 150 -26.96 16.81 5.70
C SER A 150 -27.03 16.64 7.21
N ARG A 151 -27.03 17.77 7.92
CA ARG A 151 -27.40 17.86 9.34
C ARG A 151 -28.76 18.55 9.54
N LEU A 152 -29.39 18.99 8.45
CA LEU A 152 -30.70 19.63 8.48
C LEU A 152 -31.76 18.62 8.91
N PRO A 153 -32.72 19.01 9.75
CA PRO A 153 -33.77 18.09 10.16
C PRO A 153 -34.73 17.79 8.99
N LEU A 154 -35.39 16.64 9.06
CA LEU A 154 -36.50 16.26 8.20
C LEU A 154 -37.66 17.25 8.28
N THR A 155 -37.81 17.98 9.38
CA THR A 155 -38.78 19.08 9.52
C THR A 155 -38.52 20.24 8.56
N GLU A 156 -37.29 20.37 8.06
CA GLU A 156 -36.92 21.36 7.04
C GLU A 156 -36.78 20.72 5.65
N SER A 157 -36.16 19.54 5.56
CA SER A 157 -35.95 18.83 4.28
C SER A 157 -37.27 18.48 3.60
N VAL A 158 -38.22 17.89 4.34
CA VAL A 158 -39.47 17.39 3.75
C VAL A 158 -40.31 18.51 3.12
N PRO A 159 -40.59 19.65 3.80
CA PRO A 159 -41.27 20.78 3.16
C PRO A 159 -40.50 21.35 1.97
N ALA A 160 -39.16 21.50 2.09
CA ALA A 160 -38.34 22.04 1.01
C ALA A 160 -38.39 21.17 -0.25
N TRP A 161 -38.42 19.85 -0.10
CA TRP A 161 -38.62 18.92 -1.22
C TRP A 161 -40.04 19.00 -1.79
N ALA A 162 -41.07 19.22 -0.97
CA ALA A 162 -42.44 19.36 -1.47
C ALA A 162 -42.57 20.61 -2.36
N ASP A 163 -42.04 21.74 -1.90
CA ASP A 163 -42.00 22.99 -2.66
C ASP A 163 -41.18 22.84 -3.94
N ALA A 164 -39.96 22.30 -3.84
CA ALA A 164 -39.08 22.12 -4.99
C ALA A 164 -39.66 21.14 -6.02
N SER A 165 -40.32 20.06 -5.61
CA SER A 165 -41.01 19.13 -6.53
C SER A 165 -42.11 19.83 -7.31
N ARG A 166 -42.93 20.68 -6.65
CA ARG A 166 -43.97 21.47 -7.34
C ARG A 166 -43.37 22.51 -8.29
N GLU A 167 -42.30 23.19 -7.86
CA GLU A 167 -41.55 24.12 -8.72
C GLU A 167 -40.98 23.41 -9.95
N LEU A 168 -40.43 22.21 -9.79
CA LEU A 168 -39.90 21.40 -10.89
C LEU A 168 -41.00 21.01 -11.88
N VAL A 169 -42.18 20.59 -11.41
CA VAL A 169 -43.34 20.27 -12.25
C VAL A 169 -43.77 21.48 -13.08
N ALA A 170 -43.96 22.63 -12.41
CA ALA A 170 -44.36 23.87 -13.09
C ALA A 170 -43.30 24.34 -14.09
N GLY A 171 -42.02 24.29 -13.71
CA GLY A 171 -40.89 24.67 -14.56
C GLY A 171 -40.76 23.76 -15.78
N ALA A 172 -40.87 22.44 -15.61
CA ALA A 172 -40.79 21.50 -16.72
C ALA A 172 -41.96 21.69 -17.71
N ALA A 173 -43.18 21.89 -17.20
CA ALA A 173 -44.34 22.18 -18.05
C ALA A 173 -44.14 23.46 -18.88
N ALA A 174 -43.52 24.50 -18.32
CA ALA A 174 -43.17 25.72 -19.05
C ALA A 174 -42.13 25.49 -20.16
N LEU A 175 -41.27 24.49 -20.01
CA LEU A 175 -40.33 24.05 -21.05
C LEU A 175 -40.98 23.13 -22.11
N GLY A 176 -42.25 22.76 -21.96
CA GLY A 176 -42.89 21.72 -22.77
C GLY A 176 -42.31 20.32 -22.51
N ALA A 177 -41.70 20.12 -21.35
CA ALA A 177 -41.09 18.87 -20.91
C ALA A 177 -41.86 18.27 -19.73
N ARG A 178 -41.57 17.01 -19.41
CA ARG A 178 -42.12 16.33 -18.24
C ARG A 178 -41.08 16.32 -17.13
N ALA A 179 -41.47 16.74 -15.94
CA ALA A 179 -40.61 16.62 -14.77
C ALA A 179 -40.40 15.12 -14.46
N HIS A 180 -39.14 14.73 -14.25
CA HIS A 180 -38.77 13.37 -13.89
C HIS A 180 -37.93 13.38 -12.60
N LEU A 181 -38.33 12.58 -11.61
CA LEU A 181 -37.56 12.37 -10.39
C LEU A 181 -37.26 10.89 -10.18
N GLU A 182 -35.99 10.59 -9.95
CA GLU A 182 -35.54 9.31 -9.44
C GLU A 182 -35.44 9.34 -7.92
N THR A 183 -36.07 8.38 -7.26
CA THR A 183 -35.95 8.18 -5.81
C THR A 183 -34.52 7.77 -5.46
N PHE A 184 -33.99 8.22 -4.32
CA PHE A 184 -32.72 7.70 -3.77
C PHE A 184 -32.91 6.87 -2.49
N GLY A 185 -34.15 6.74 -2.01
CA GLY A 185 -34.52 5.88 -0.88
C GLY A 185 -34.18 4.40 -1.07
N GLY A 186 -34.07 3.93 -2.31
CA GLY A 186 -33.59 2.58 -2.62
C GLY A 186 -32.08 2.39 -2.47
N CYS A 187 -31.34 3.46 -2.20
CA CYS A 187 -29.88 3.44 -2.03
C CYS A 187 -29.46 3.79 -0.61
N MET A 188 -29.97 4.92 -0.08
CA MET A 188 -29.64 5.44 1.25
C MET A 188 -28.12 5.45 1.54
N LEU A 189 -27.66 4.72 2.56
CA LEU A 189 -26.24 4.61 2.93
C LEU A 189 -25.45 3.66 2.01
N GLY A 190 -26.12 2.94 1.11
CA GLY A 190 -25.50 2.09 0.11
C GLY A 190 -25.02 0.73 0.61
N GLN A 191 -25.07 0.47 1.92
CA GLN A 191 -24.60 -0.77 2.52
C GLN A 191 -25.32 -1.07 3.85
N LEU A 192 -25.45 -2.37 4.19
CA LEU A 192 -26.03 -2.87 5.45
C LEU A 192 -27.47 -2.42 5.73
N CYS A 193 -28.19 -1.97 4.70
CA CYS A 193 -29.62 -1.65 4.77
C CYS A 193 -30.43 -2.83 4.20
N PRO A 194 -31.19 -3.57 5.02
CA PRO A 194 -31.98 -4.71 4.54
C PRO A 194 -32.91 -4.31 3.37
N PRO A 195 -33.09 -5.20 2.36
CA PRO A 195 -33.81 -4.84 1.13
C PRO A 195 -35.22 -4.29 1.36
N SER A 196 -35.94 -4.79 2.36
CA SER A 196 -37.29 -4.34 2.70
C SER A 196 -37.36 -2.85 3.08
N LEU A 197 -36.34 -2.33 3.78
CA LEU A 197 -36.24 -0.90 4.09
C LEU A 197 -35.99 -0.06 2.84
N LEU A 198 -35.07 -0.51 1.97
CA LEU A 198 -34.75 0.21 0.73
C LEU A 198 -35.96 0.30 -0.20
N ILE A 199 -36.72 -0.78 -0.31
CA ILE A 199 -37.98 -0.81 -1.07
C ILE A 199 -39.00 0.17 -0.48
N ALA A 200 -39.21 0.10 0.85
CA ALA A 200 -40.16 0.97 1.54
C ALA A 200 -39.83 2.46 1.33
N LEU A 201 -38.57 2.85 1.54
CA LEU A 201 -38.13 4.23 1.35
C LEU A 201 -38.22 4.68 -0.11
N SER A 202 -37.82 3.82 -1.05
CA SER A 202 -37.95 4.09 -2.50
C SER A 202 -39.41 4.37 -2.88
N LEU A 203 -40.34 3.53 -2.43
CA LEU A 203 -41.75 3.68 -2.76
C LEU A 203 -42.41 4.88 -2.05
N LEU A 204 -42.12 5.09 -0.76
CA LEU A 204 -42.67 6.22 -0.01
C LEU A 204 -42.20 7.57 -0.59
N GLU A 205 -40.94 7.67 -1.03
CA GLU A 205 -40.45 8.86 -1.74
C GLU A 205 -41.14 9.03 -3.11
N ALA A 206 -41.39 7.94 -3.84
CA ALA A 206 -42.16 8.01 -5.08
C ALA A 206 -43.60 8.50 -4.83
N MET A 207 -44.28 8.00 -3.81
CA MET A 207 -45.63 8.45 -3.42
C MET A 207 -45.62 9.93 -3.02
N PHE A 208 -44.59 10.37 -2.28
CA PHE A 208 -44.38 11.77 -1.97
C PHE A 208 -44.24 12.63 -3.24
N PHE A 209 -43.49 12.17 -4.24
CA PHE A 209 -43.38 12.89 -5.52
C PHE A 209 -44.72 12.96 -6.26
N VAL A 210 -45.46 11.85 -6.33
CA VAL A 210 -46.79 11.81 -6.97
C VAL A 210 -47.75 12.78 -6.29
N GLN A 211 -47.78 12.80 -4.95
CA GLN A 211 -48.61 13.73 -4.18
C GLN A 211 -48.26 15.20 -4.47
N ASN A 212 -47.04 15.47 -4.91
CA ASN A 212 -46.56 16.80 -5.32
C ASN A 212 -46.62 17.04 -6.83
N GLY A 213 -47.34 16.20 -7.58
CA GLY A 213 -47.67 16.43 -8.99
C GLY A 213 -46.76 15.77 -10.02
N LEU A 214 -45.80 14.93 -9.61
CA LEU A 214 -44.96 14.19 -10.56
C LEU A 214 -45.76 13.05 -11.22
N THR A 215 -45.60 12.93 -12.53
CA THR A 215 -46.21 11.86 -13.35
C THR A 215 -45.19 10.92 -13.97
N SER A 216 -43.89 11.14 -13.74
CA SER A 216 -42.81 10.30 -14.25
C SER A 216 -41.71 10.14 -13.21
N ILE A 217 -41.47 8.88 -12.82
CA ILE A 217 -40.61 8.55 -11.66
C ILE A 217 -39.68 7.38 -12.00
N SER A 218 -38.48 7.38 -11.42
CA SER A 218 -37.64 6.19 -11.34
C SER A 218 -37.60 5.66 -9.90
N LEU A 219 -37.79 4.36 -9.74
CA LEU A 219 -37.65 3.68 -8.45
C LEU A 219 -36.26 3.06 -8.36
N SER A 220 -35.45 3.51 -7.41
CA SER A 220 -34.10 2.97 -7.22
C SER A 220 -34.10 1.74 -6.31
N TYR A 221 -33.07 0.91 -6.48
CA TYR A 221 -32.63 -0.11 -5.55
C TYR A 221 -31.12 -0.28 -5.69
N ALA A 222 -30.38 -0.35 -4.59
CA ALA A 222 -28.95 -0.63 -4.59
C ALA A 222 -28.68 -2.11 -4.36
N GLN A 223 -27.86 -2.71 -5.23
CA GLN A 223 -27.36 -4.07 -5.07
C GLN A 223 -26.80 -4.27 -3.65
N GLN A 224 -27.15 -5.38 -3.01
CA GLN A 224 -26.67 -5.77 -1.70
C GLN A 224 -25.70 -6.96 -1.81
N THR A 225 -25.65 -7.81 -0.80
CA THR A 225 -24.63 -8.85 -0.62
C THR A 225 -25.00 -10.18 -1.29
N ASN A 226 -26.25 -10.34 -1.75
CA ASN A 226 -26.76 -11.57 -2.37
C ASN A 226 -27.59 -11.28 -3.63
N ALA A 227 -27.13 -11.79 -4.77
CA ALA A 227 -27.73 -11.54 -6.09
C ALA A 227 -29.18 -12.06 -6.23
N VAL A 228 -29.53 -13.19 -5.61
CA VAL A 228 -30.90 -13.73 -5.68
C VAL A 228 -31.83 -12.87 -4.83
N GLN A 229 -31.37 -12.45 -3.64
CA GLN A 229 -32.11 -11.53 -2.79
C GLN A 229 -32.31 -10.16 -3.46
N ASP A 230 -31.34 -9.68 -4.24
CA ASP A 230 -31.50 -8.45 -5.03
C ASP A 230 -32.55 -8.60 -6.14
N ILE A 231 -32.65 -9.78 -6.76
CA ILE A 231 -33.70 -10.09 -7.75
C ILE A 231 -35.09 -10.17 -7.07
N GLU A 232 -35.17 -10.80 -5.89
CA GLU A 232 -36.38 -10.80 -5.05
C GLU A 232 -36.81 -9.37 -4.69
N ALA A 233 -35.85 -8.52 -4.33
CA ALA A 233 -36.11 -7.13 -3.96
C ALA A 233 -36.63 -6.30 -5.15
N LEU A 234 -36.05 -6.47 -6.34
CA LEU A 234 -36.53 -5.82 -7.56
C LEU A 234 -37.94 -6.30 -7.95
N ALA A 235 -38.23 -7.60 -7.79
CA ALA A 235 -39.57 -8.15 -8.03
C ALA A 235 -40.59 -7.57 -7.04
N ALA A 236 -40.27 -7.54 -5.74
CA ALA A 236 -41.10 -6.95 -4.70
C ALA A 236 -41.33 -5.45 -4.92
N LEU A 237 -40.30 -4.69 -5.30
CA LEU A 237 -40.41 -3.27 -5.61
C LEU A 237 -41.36 -3.02 -6.78
N ARG A 238 -41.30 -3.85 -7.83
CA ARG A 238 -42.21 -3.74 -8.98
C ARG A 238 -43.67 -3.96 -8.56
N ASP A 239 -43.91 -5.01 -7.79
CA ASP A 239 -45.26 -5.41 -7.40
C ASP A 239 -45.88 -4.39 -6.42
N LEU A 240 -45.13 -3.98 -5.39
CA LEU A 240 -45.57 -2.94 -4.46
C LEU A 240 -45.77 -1.59 -5.16
N ALA A 241 -44.91 -1.24 -6.13
CA ALA A 241 -45.14 -0.05 -6.93
C ALA A 241 -46.48 -0.15 -7.67
N ALA A 242 -46.77 -1.28 -8.33
CA ALA A 242 -48.02 -1.51 -9.05
C ALA A 242 -49.24 -1.34 -8.14
N ASP A 243 -49.16 -1.80 -6.89
CA ASP A 243 -50.22 -1.70 -5.89
C ASP A 243 -50.45 -0.26 -5.38
N HIS A 244 -49.38 0.49 -5.11
CA HIS A 244 -49.47 1.77 -4.39
C HIS A 244 -49.41 3.03 -5.28
N LEU A 245 -48.84 2.97 -6.47
CA LEU A 245 -48.74 4.14 -7.36
C LEU A 245 -49.85 4.12 -8.42
N PRO A 246 -50.48 5.29 -8.73
CA PRO A 246 -51.54 5.37 -9.73
C PRO A 246 -51.11 4.83 -11.10
N PRO A 247 -51.99 4.14 -11.85
CA PRO A 247 -51.66 3.60 -13.17
C PRO A 247 -51.21 4.65 -14.20
N ALA A 248 -51.64 5.91 -14.03
CA ALA A 248 -51.27 7.04 -14.89
C ALA A 248 -49.85 7.58 -14.63
N VAL A 249 -49.17 7.12 -13.57
CA VAL A 249 -47.79 7.52 -13.27
C VAL A 249 -46.82 6.58 -13.98
N ASP A 250 -46.10 7.16 -14.92
CA ASP A 250 -45.03 6.48 -15.66
C ASP A 250 -43.86 6.18 -14.73
N ARG A 251 -43.41 4.92 -14.75
CA ARG A 251 -42.39 4.43 -13.81
C ARG A 251 -41.45 3.40 -14.42
N HIS A 252 -40.19 3.41 -14.01
CA HIS A 252 -39.26 2.33 -14.31
C HIS A 252 -38.30 2.08 -13.13
N LEU A 253 -37.64 0.92 -13.15
CA LEU A 253 -36.73 0.48 -12.09
C LEU A 253 -35.27 0.79 -12.45
N VAL A 254 -34.50 1.21 -11.46
CA VAL A 254 -33.06 1.52 -11.56
C VAL A 254 -32.29 0.70 -10.54
N LEU A 255 -31.34 -0.10 -11.01
CA LEU A 255 -30.38 -0.77 -10.12
C LEU A 255 -29.14 0.10 -9.98
N TYR A 256 -28.60 0.19 -8.77
CA TYR A 256 -27.26 0.72 -8.53
C TYR A 256 -26.29 -0.42 -8.30
N THR A 257 -25.17 -0.38 -9.02
CA THR A 257 -24.00 -1.21 -8.67
C THR A 257 -23.64 -0.97 -7.21
N TYR A 258 -23.27 -2.03 -6.49
CA TYR A 258 -23.00 -2.02 -5.06
C TYR A 258 -22.30 -0.75 -4.56
N MET A 259 -22.92 -0.10 -3.58
CA MET A 259 -22.58 1.25 -3.11
C MET A 259 -21.76 1.27 -1.81
N GLY A 260 -21.45 0.09 -1.24
CA GLY A 260 -20.62 -0.06 -0.05
C GLY A 260 -19.12 -0.07 -0.36
N VAL A 261 -18.32 -0.64 0.56
CA VAL A 261 -16.87 -0.84 0.33
C VAL A 261 -16.64 -1.61 -0.97
N HIS A 262 -15.91 -1.01 -1.91
CA HIS A 262 -15.70 -1.54 -3.25
C HIS A 262 -14.50 -2.51 -3.32
N PRO A 263 -14.49 -3.51 -4.23
CA PRO A 263 -13.33 -4.39 -4.43
C PRO A 263 -12.05 -3.61 -4.70
N ARG A 264 -10.94 -4.05 -4.11
CA ARG A 264 -9.64 -3.37 -4.19
C ARG A 264 -8.89 -3.72 -5.47
N THR A 265 -9.19 -4.89 -6.05
CA THR A 265 -8.57 -5.35 -7.29
C THR A 265 -9.43 -4.98 -8.49
N GLU A 266 -8.79 -4.67 -9.63
CA GLU A 266 -9.50 -4.40 -10.88
C GLU A 266 -10.34 -5.61 -11.32
N GLY A 267 -9.81 -6.82 -11.15
CA GLY A 267 -10.53 -8.07 -11.43
C GLY A 267 -11.80 -8.21 -10.59
N GLY A 268 -11.73 -7.90 -9.29
CA GLY A 268 -12.89 -7.93 -8.39
C GLY A 268 -13.93 -6.88 -8.77
N ALA A 269 -13.52 -5.64 -9.03
CA ALA A 269 -14.42 -4.55 -9.43
C ALA A 269 -15.12 -4.87 -10.77
N ARG A 270 -14.38 -5.46 -11.72
CA ARG A 270 -14.91 -5.92 -13.00
C ARG A 270 -15.98 -7.00 -12.82
N LEU A 271 -15.71 -8.01 -11.99
CA LEU A 271 -16.68 -9.08 -11.71
C LEU A 271 -17.94 -8.54 -11.02
N LEU A 272 -17.78 -7.62 -10.06
CA LEU A 272 -18.90 -6.98 -9.38
C LEU A 272 -19.79 -6.24 -10.38
N LEU A 273 -19.22 -5.39 -11.25
CA LEU A 273 -19.97 -4.65 -12.27
C LEU A 273 -20.72 -5.59 -13.24
N GLU A 274 -20.06 -6.66 -13.68
CA GLU A 274 -20.67 -7.66 -14.55
C GLU A 274 -21.83 -8.39 -13.86
N ASP A 275 -21.72 -8.66 -12.55
CA ASP A 275 -22.81 -9.26 -11.77
C ASP A 275 -23.97 -8.27 -11.56
N SER A 276 -23.68 -6.99 -11.30
CA SER A 276 -24.72 -5.94 -11.23
C SER A 276 -25.52 -5.86 -12.53
N ALA A 277 -24.86 -5.93 -13.69
CA ALA A 277 -25.55 -5.94 -14.99
C ALA A 277 -26.44 -7.18 -15.18
N ARG A 278 -26.00 -8.35 -14.71
CA ARG A 278 -26.81 -9.58 -14.75
C ARG A 278 -28.01 -9.48 -13.82
N ILE A 279 -27.83 -8.97 -12.60
CA ILE A 279 -28.90 -8.73 -11.63
C ILE A 279 -29.91 -7.72 -12.20
N ALA A 280 -29.45 -6.63 -12.82
CA ALA A 280 -30.32 -5.64 -13.43
C ALA A 280 -31.24 -6.27 -14.48
N VAL A 281 -30.68 -7.01 -15.43
CA VAL A 281 -31.46 -7.69 -16.49
C VAL A 281 -32.40 -8.73 -15.90
N ARG A 282 -31.90 -9.61 -15.02
CA ARG A 282 -32.66 -10.74 -14.48
C ARG A 282 -33.74 -10.31 -13.49
N GLY A 283 -33.50 -9.24 -12.75
CA GLY A 283 -34.45 -8.59 -11.85
C GLY A 283 -35.45 -7.66 -12.54
N GLY A 284 -35.29 -7.38 -13.84
CA GLY A 284 -36.20 -6.51 -14.59
C GLY A 284 -35.97 -5.00 -14.35
N ALA A 285 -34.76 -4.62 -13.95
CA ALA A 285 -34.35 -3.22 -13.94
C ALA A 285 -34.17 -2.72 -15.38
N HIS A 286 -34.59 -1.47 -15.62
CA HIS A 286 -34.54 -0.87 -16.96
C HIS A 286 -33.28 -0.02 -17.15
N ARG A 287 -32.66 0.36 -16.03
CA ARG A 287 -31.47 1.19 -15.97
C ARG A 287 -30.50 0.69 -14.89
N LEU A 288 -29.21 0.82 -15.15
CA LEU A 288 -28.13 0.48 -14.21
C LEU A 288 -27.18 1.67 -14.04
N ILE A 289 -26.97 2.08 -12.80
CA ILE A 289 -25.89 3.02 -12.45
C ILE A 289 -24.60 2.22 -12.30
N VAL A 290 -23.64 2.48 -13.18
CA VAL A 290 -22.36 1.75 -13.23
C VAL A 290 -21.34 2.35 -12.27
N LYS A 291 -20.41 1.51 -11.84
CA LYS A 291 -19.20 1.87 -11.09
C LYS A 291 -17.97 1.47 -11.89
N THR A 292 -16.82 2.07 -11.59
CA THR A 292 -15.56 1.80 -12.28
C THR A 292 -14.57 1.10 -11.34
N ALA A 293 -13.54 0.45 -11.89
CA ALA A 293 -12.46 -0.11 -11.08
C ALA A 293 -11.66 0.94 -10.30
N ALA A 294 -11.72 2.22 -10.71
CA ALA A 294 -11.08 3.32 -10.01
C ALA A 294 -11.78 3.67 -8.68
N GLU A 295 -13.03 3.24 -8.47
CA GLU A 295 -13.87 3.64 -7.34
C GLU A 295 -13.24 3.39 -5.96
N ALA A 296 -12.42 2.36 -5.81
CA ALA A 296 -11.73 2.08 -4.55
C ALA A 296 -10.58 3.06 -4.23
N HIS A 297 -10.16 3.86 -5.22
CA HIS A 297 -8.89 4.60 -5.17
C HIS A 297 -9.04 6.09 -5.48
N ARG A 298 -9.89 6.47 -6.44
CA ARG A 298 -10.03 7.86 -6.94
C ARG A 298 -11.30 8.09 -7.77
N ILE A 299 -11.55 9.35 -8.12
CA ILE A 299 -12.56 9.72 -9.13
C ILE A 299 -12.13 9.17 -10.50
N PRO A 300 -13.04 8.52 -11.27
CA PRO A 300 -12.72 7.97 -12.57
C PRO A 300 -12.55 9.04 -13.65
N THR A 301 -11.68 8.75 -14.61
CA THR A 301 -11.57 9.49 -15.87
C THR A 301 -12.77 9.21 -16.78
N VAL A 302 -12.96 10.06 -17.79
CA VAL A 302 -14.02 9.86 -18.81
C VAL A 302 -13.84 8.52 -19.54
N ALA A 303 -12.62 8.14 -19.88
CA ALA A 303 -12.33 6.88 -20.58
C ALA A 303 -12.69 5.65 -19.72
N GLU A 304 -12.37 5.69 -18.42
CA GLU A 304 -12.74 4.61 -17.48
C GLU A 304 -14.26 4.49 -17.30
N ASN A 305 -14.98 5.62 -17.27
CA ASN A 305 -16.44 5.63 -17.25
C ASN A 305 -17.01 4.98 -18.52
N VAL A 306 -16.53 5.35 -19.71
CA VAL A 306 -17.00 4.76 -20.98
C VAL A 306 -16.70 3.26 -21.02
N ALA A 307 -15.52 2.82 -20.60
CA ALA A 307 -15.16 1.40 -20.56
C ALA A 307 -16.08 0.61 -19.61
N ALA A 308 -16.45 1.17 -18.46
CA ALA A 308 -17.40 0.55 -17.54
C ALA A 308 -18.80 0.43 -18.14
N LEU A 309 -19.28 1.46 -18.86
CA LEU A 309 -20.57 1.43 -19.55
C LEU A 309 -20.62 0.32 -20.61
N GLU A 310 -19.59 0.25 -21.46
CA GLU A 310 -19.51 -0.76 -22.52
C GLU A 310 -19.43 -2.18 -21.95
N ARG A 311 -18.67 -2.37 -20.87
CA ARG A 311 -18.60 -3.66 -20.18
C ARG A 311 -19.93 -4.08 -19.58
N ALA A 312 -20.59 -3.18 -18.86
CA ALA A 312 -21.90 -3.44 -18.27
C ALA A 312 -22.93 -3.80 -19.34
N ALA A 313 -22.94 -3.10 -20.48
CA ALA A 313 -23.80 -3.41 -21.61
C ALA A 313 -23.50 -4.80 -22.21
N GLY A 314 -22.22 -5.17 -22.37
CA GLY A 314 -21.83 -6.50 -22.82
C GLY A 314 -22.30 -7.62 -21.87
N ALA A 315 -22.16 -7.39 -20.56
CA ALA A 315 -22.65 -8.32 -19.54
C ALA A 315 -24.20 -8.43 -19.53
N ALA A 316 -24.90 -7.30 -19.72
CA ALA A 316 -26.35 -7.26 -19.83
C ALA A 316 -26.86 -8.03 -21.07
N ALA A 317 -26.21 -7.89 -22.22
CA ALA A 317 -26.53 -8.67 -23.41
C ALA A 317 -26.35 -10.19 -23.15
N ALA A 318 -25.24 -10.57 -22.52
CA ALA A 318 -24.97 -11.98 -22.16
C ALA A 318 -25.94 -12.54 -21.11
N ALA A 319 -26.53 -11.68 -20.27
CA ALA A 319 -27.47 -12.08 -19.22
C ALA A 319 -28.79 -12.63 -19.77
N HIS A 320 -29.16 -12.34 -21.02
CA HIS A 320 -30.35 -12.90 -21.67
C HIS A 320 -30.19 -14.37 -22.08
N GLY A 321 -28.95 -14.85 -22.26
CA GLY A 321 -28.68 -16.22 -22.68
C GLY A 321 -28.85 -17.26 -21.57
N GLU A 322 -29.02 -18.53 -21.97
CA GLU A 322 -29.20 -19.70 -21.08
C GLU A 322 -28.01 -19.97 -20.16
N ARG A 323 -26.82 -19.42 -20.48
CA ARG A 323 -25.60 -19.57 -19.67
C ARG A 323 -25.63 -18.75 -18.37
N CYS A 324 -26.52 -17.77 -18.24
CA CYS A 324 -26.66 -17.00 -17.00
C CYS A 324 -27.44 -17.82 -15.97
N ARG A 325 -26.81 -18.14 -14.84
CA ARG A 325 -27.38 -18.99 -13.78
C ARG A 325 -28.32 -18.26 -12.83
N LEU A 326 -28.41 -16.94 -12.91
CA LEU A 326 -29.32 -16.17 -12.06
C LEU A 326 -30.78 -16.40 -12.49
N PRO A 327 -31.71 -16.59 -11.54
CA PRO A 327 -33.13 -16.75 -11.84
C PRO A 327 -33.70 -15.46 -12.44
N TRP A 328 -34.77 -15.56 -13.22
CA TRP A 328 -35.56 -14.40 -13.60
C TRP A 328 -36.44 -13.92 -12.45
N ALA A 329 -36.82 -12.65 -12.45
CA ALA A 329 -37.70 -12.06 -11.43
C ALA A 329 -39.05 -12.80 -11.25
N HIS A 330 -39.56 -13.49 -12.28
CA HIS A 330 -40.79 -14.29 -12.19
C HIS A 330 -40.57 -15.70 -11.64
N GLN A 331 -39.32 -16.09 -11.35
CA GLN A 331 -38.93 -17.43 -10.88
C GLN A 331 -38.52 -17.44 -9.40
N VAL A 332 -38.38 -16.26 -8.77
CA VAL A 332 -37.99 -16.15 -7.37
C VAL A 332 -39.22 -16.03 -6.46
N ASP A 333 -39.07 -16.45 -5.21
CA ASP A 333 -40.06 -16.19 -4.15
C ASP A 333 -39.66 -14.92 -3.39
N HIS A 334 -40.33 -13.80 -3.68
CA HIS A 334 -40.10 -12.52 -3.01
C HIS A 334 -41.07 -12.24 -1.85
N THR A 335 -41.87 -13.21 -1.42
CA THR A 335 -42.95 -13.03 -0.43
C THR A 335 -42.46 -12.43 0.89
N ALA A 336 -41.31 -12.86 1.38
CA ALA A 336 -40.75 -12.38 2.64
C ALA A 336 -40.34 -10.90 2.58
N VAL A 337 -39.50 -10.54 1.60
CA VAL A 337 -39.04 -9.16 1.39
C VAL A 337 -40.22 -8.23 1.08
N HIS A 338 -41.18 -8.70 0.28
CA HIS A 338 -42.41 -8.00 -0.02
C HIS A 338 -43.26 -7.75 1.23
N GLY A 339 -43.50 -8.77 2.07
CA GLY A 339 -44.29 -8.65 3.29
C GLY A 339 -43.67 -7.69 4.31
N GLU A 340 -42.36 -7.74 4.51
CA GLU A 340 -41.65 -6.78 5.36
C GLU A 340 -41.76 -5.36 4.82
N ALA A 341 -41.49 -5.15 3.52
CA ALA A 341 -41.57 -3.83 2.91
C ALA A 341 -42.99 -3.26 2.99
N ARG A 342 -44.01 -4.07 2.71
CA ARG A 342 -45.43 -3.70 2.83
C ARG A 342 -45.76 -3.24 4.26
N SER A 343 -45.32 -3.99 5.27
CA SER A 343 -45.57 -3.65 6.67
C SER A 343 -44.97 -2.29 7.04
N LEU A 344 -43.77 -1.98 6.53
CA LEU A 344 -43.14 -0.66 6.71
C LEU A 344 -43.93 0.45 5.99
N ILE A 345 -44.34 0.21 4.74
CA ILE A 345 -45.08 1.19 3.93
C ILE A 345 -46.43 1.51 4.57
N GLU A 346 -47.23 0.49 4.88
CA GLU A 346 -48.58 0.64 5.42
C GLU A 346 -48.55 1.34 6.80
N ALA A 347 -47.64 0.94 7.68
CA ALA A 347 -47.48 1.58 8.98
C ALA A 347 -47.12 3.07 8.87
N VAL A 348 -46.37 3.48 7.85
CA VAL A 348 -46.08 4.89 7.59
C VAL A 348 -47.33 5.60 7.10
N LEU A 349 -48.02 5.04 6.11
CA LEU A 349 -49.22 5.65 5.50
C LEU A 349 -50.39 5.80 6.49
N GLU A 350 -50.48 4.95 7.51
CA GLU A 350 -51.47 5.07 8.59
C GLU A 350 -51.27 6.31 9.48
N LEU A 351 -50.05 6.87 9.53
CA LEU A 351 -49.74 8.02 10.39
C LEU A 351 -50.34 9.33 9.89
N SER A 352 -50.59 9.45 8.58
CA SER A 352 -51.08 10.68 7.93
C SER A 352 -51.42 10.45 6.46
N PRO A 353 -52.51 11.05 5.93
CA PRO A 353 -52.79 11.04 4.49
C PRO A 353 -51.79 11.88 3.66
N ASP A 354 -51.10 12.82 4.29
CA ASP A 354 -49.94 13.51 3.70
C ASP A 354 -48.66 12.70 3.93
N VAL A 355 -48.07 12.17 2.86
CA VAL A 355 -46.88 11.29 2.90
C VAL A 355 -45.67 12.00 3.52
N GLY A 356 -45.52 13.31 3.28
CA GLY A 356 -44.44 14.08 3.89
C GLY A 356 -44.53 14.13 5.42
N THR A 357 -45.74 14.37 5.94
CA THR A 357 -46.02 14.33 7.38
C THR A 357 -45.91 12.91 7.94
N ALA A 358 -46.36 11.90 7.20
CA ALA A 358 -46.20 10.49 7.56
C ALA A 358 -44.73 10.11 7.74
N LEU A 359 -43.86 10.44 6.78
CA LEU A 359 -42.41 10.18 6.85
C LEU A 359 -41.78 10.81 8.10
N ARG A 360 -42.07 12.08 8.38
CA ARG A 360 -41.55 12.76 9.59
C ARG A 360 -42.00 12.08 10.88
N ARG A 361 -43.28 11.71 10.96
CA ARG A 361 -43.84 11.01 12.13
C ARG A 361 -43.22 9.62 12.30
N ALA A 362 -42.99 8.89 11.21
CA ALA A 362 -42.43 7.56 11.24
C ALA A 362 -41.00 7.55 11.77
N PHE A 363 -40.13 8.44 11.29
CA PHE A 363 -38.76 8.58 11.82
C PHE A 363 -38.76 9.04 13.28
N ALA A 364 -39.58 10.03 13.63
CA ALA A 364 -39.69 10.50 15.01
C ALA A 364 -40.18 9.41 16.00
N ALA A 365 -41.00 8.47 15.52
CA ALA A 365 -41.51 7.34 16.30
C ALA A 365 -40.62 6.07 16.22
N GLY A 366 -39.56 6.08 15.40
CA GLY A 366 -38.71 4.90 15.14
C GLY A 366 -39.38 3.79 14.31
N LEU A 367 -40.51 4.08 13.66
CA LEU A 367 -41.19 3.17 12.73
C LEU A 367 -40.47 3.06 11.38
N LEU A 368 -39.62 4.04 11.07
CA LEU A 368 -38.54 3.94 10.09
C LEU A 368 -37.23 4.26 10.80
N ASP A 369 -36.23 3.39 10.61
CA ASP A 369 -34.91 3.52 11.23
C ASP A 369 -33.86 2.88 10.32
N VAL A 370 -32.88 3.69 9.92
CA VAL A 370 -31.84 3.34 8.96
C VAL A 370 -30.62 2.83 9.71
N PRO A 371 -30.22 1.55 9.54
CA PRO A 371 -29.07 0.99 10.24
C PRO A 371 -27.80 1.83 10.08
N PHE A 372 -27.11 2.08 11.19
CA PHE A 372 -25.83 2.81 11.24
C PHE A 372 -25.88 4.26 10.74
N CYS A 373 -27.06 4.84 10.54
CA CYS A 373 -27.21 6.25 10.20
C CYS A 373 -26.91 7.14 11.42
N LEU A 374 -26.04 8.14 11.23
CA LEU A 374 -25.62 9.09 12.28
C LEU A 374 -26.49 10.35 12.35
N HIS A 375 -27.51 10.45 11.50
CA HIS A 375 -28.37 11.63 11.46
C HIS A 375 -29.23 11.72 12.73
N ARG A 376 -29.41 12.93 13.28
CA ARG A 376 -30.10 13.13 14.56
C ARG A 376 -31.58 12.71 14.56
N ASP A 377 -32.21 12.73 13.39
CA ASP A 377 -33.62 12.34 13.23
C ASP A 377 -33.78 10.82 13.03
N ASN A 378 -32.68 10.06 13.01
CA ASN A 378 -32.68 8.61 12.93
C ASN A 378 -32.51 8.02 14.34
N ALA A 379 -33.39 7.10 14.75
CA ALA A 379 -33.38 6.55 16.11
C ALA A 379 -32.13 5.71 16.43
N GLY A 380 -31.55 5.04 15.42
CA GLY A 380 -30.32 4.25 15.56
C GLY A 380 -30.49 2.95 16.36
N ALA A 381 -31.72 2.47 16.50
CA ALA A 381 -32.05 1.24 17.21
C ALA A 381 -32.05 0.00 16.30
N ALA A 382 -32.29 0.17 15.00
CA ALA A 382 -32.26 -0.90 14.01
C ALA A 382 -30.84 -1.23 13.54
N GLN A 383 -30.59 -2.51 13.27
CA GLN A 383 -29.31 -3.02 12.78
C GLN A 383 -29.53 -4.12 11.73
N GLY A 384 -28.81 -4.02 10.62
CA GLY A 384 -28.69 -5.08 9.61
C GLY A 384 -27.54 -6.02 9.94
N THR A 385 -27.66 -7.29 9.52
CA THR A 385 -26.58 -8.29 9.59
C THR A 385 -26.60 -9.18 8.36
N ILE A 386 -25.46 -9.81 8.04
CA ILE A 386 -25.33 -10.68 6.86
C ILE A 386 -25.26 -12.13 7.34
N ARG A 387 -26.19 -12.96 6.87
CA ARG A 387 -26.20 -14.40 7.13
C ARG A 387 -25.04 -15.11 6.42
N GLU A 388 -24.80 -16.36 6.81
CA GLU A 388 -23.76 -17.19 6.21
C GLU A 388 -23.93 -17.34 4.69
N ASP A 389 -25.17 -17.49 4.22
CA ASP A 389 -25.54 -17.54 2.79
C ASP A 389 -25.41 -16.19 2.05
N GLY A 390 -24.96 -15.15 2.74
CA GLY A 390 -24.78 -13.80 2.21
C GLY A 390 -26.04 -12.96 2.16
N ARG A 391 -27.22 -13.45 2.60
CA ARG A 391 -28.44 -12.63 2.65
C ARG A 391 -28.33 -11.57 3.75
N LEU A 392 -28.71 -10.34 3.41
CA LEU A 392 -28.80 -9.23 4.35
C LEU A 392 -30.17 -9.25 5.03
N VAL A 393 -30.19 -9.31 6.36
CA VAL A 393 -31.39 -9.46 7.18
C VAL A 393 -31.37 -8.53 8.38
N TRP A 394 -32.50 -8.39 9.07
CA TRP A 394 -32.59 -7.65 10.33
C TRP A 394 -31.93 -8.43 11.47
N GLY A 395 -30.87 -7.86 12.06
CA GLY A 395 -30.26 -8.34 13.31
C GLY A 395 -30.92 -7.73 14.55
N ARG A 396 -31.39 -6.48 14.43
CA ARG A 396 -32.22 -5.81 15.43
C ARG A 396 -33.22 -4.90 14.70
N THR A 397 -34.50 -4.99 15.08
CA THR A 397 -35.57 -4.22 14.43
C THR A 397 -35.94 -2.94 15.17
N GLY A 398 -35.51 -2.74 16.42
CA GLY A 398 -35.90 -1.56 17.19
C GLY A 398 -37.43 -1.46 17.32
N ALA A 399 -38.00 -0.31 16.92
CA ALA A 399 -39.44 -0.07 16.89
C ALA A 399 -40.07 -0.31 15.51
N LEU A 400 -39.32 -0.85 14.53
CA LEU A 400 -39.86 -1.14 13.21
C LEU A 400 -41.08 -2.08 13.33
N PRO A 401 -42.14 -1.87 12.52
CA PRO A 401 -43.38 -2.66 12.50
C PRO A 401 -43.19 -4.03 11.83
N LEU A 402 -42.15 -4.75 12.24
CA LEU A 402 -41.77 -6.07 11.74
C LEU A 402 -41.89 -7.08 12.90
N GLY A 403 -42.38 -8.29 12.60
CA GLY A 403 -42.41 -9.38 13.58
C GLY A 403 -41.01 -9.64 14.17
N ARG A 404 -40.95 -10.19 15.39
CA ARG A 404 -39.66 -10.53 16.03
C ARG A 404 -38.84 -11.45 15.10
N SER A 405 -37.76 -10.91 14.54
CA SER A 405 -36.77 -11.69 13.80
C SER A 405 -36.18 -12.76 14.70
N ALA A 406 -36.08 -14.00 14.21
CA ALA A 406 -35.58 -15.16 14.96
C ALA A 406 -34.09 -15.06 15.38
N ALA A 407 -33.37 -14.04 14.93
CA ALA A 407 -31.97 -13.81 15.24
C ALA A 407 -31.78 -12.48 15.98
N GLN A 408 -32.02 -12.47 17.30
CA GLN A 408 -31.41 -11.43 18.15
C GLN A 408 -29.92 -11.74 18.25
N ALA A 409 -29.11 -11.07 17.42
CA ALA A 409 -27.66 -11.15 17.51
C ALA A 409 -27.14 -10.31 18.69
N ALA A 410 -26.04 -10.76 19.29
CA ALA A 410 -25.28 -9.99 20.27
C ALA A 410 -24.83 -8.64 19.67
N PRO A 411 -24.55 -7.61 20.51
CA PRO A 411 -24.02 -6.33 20.02
C PRO A 411 -22.76 -6.54 19.17
N VAL A 412 -22.80 -6.02 17.93
CA VAL A 412 -21.73 -6.15 16.93
C VAL A 412 -20.49 -5.38 17.40
N THR A 413 -19.36 -6.06 17.50
CA THR A 413 -18.05 -5.46 17.79
C THR A 413 -17.51 -4.67 16.59
N SER A 414 -16.55 -3.77 16.80
CA SER A 414 -15.92 -3.03 15.69
C SER A 414 -15.27 -3.95 14.65
N ALA A 415 -14.69 -5.08 15.07
CA ALA A 415 -14.09 -6.06 14.18
C ALA A 415 -15.14 -6.77 13.32
N GLU A 416 -16.26 -7.18 13.92
CA GLU A 416 -17.37 -7.79 13.18
C GLU A 416 -18.01 -6.81 12.20
N LEU A 417 -18.17 -5.54 12.59
CA LEU A 417 -18.67 -4.50 11.69
C LEU A 417 -17.72 -4.31 10.48
N LEU A 418 -16.41 -4.27 10.70
CA LEU A 418 -15.42 -4.19 9.62
C LEU A 418 -15.51 -5.41 8.69
N ASN A 419 -15.71 -6.62 9.21
CA ASN A 419 -15.90 -7.81 8.40
C ASN A 419 -17.19 -7.75 7.56
N LEU A 420 -18.30 -7.31 8.16
CA LEU A 420 -19.56 -7.11 7.44
C LEU A 420 -19.41 -6.05 6.33
N LEU A 421 -18.66 -4.98 6.60
CA LEU A 421 -18.40 -3.91 5.63
C LEU A 421 -17.52 -4.39 4.46
N ASN A 422 -16.50 -5.22 4.72
CA ASN A 422 -15.59 -5.68 3.66
C ASN A 422 -16.08 -6.92 2.89
N ARG A 423 -17.10 -7.63 3.39
CA ARG A 423 -17.55 -8.93 2.85
C ARG A 423 -17.74 -8.96 1.33
N THR A 424 -18.43 -7.97 0.75
CA THR A 424 -18.67 -7.93 -0.70
C THR A 424 -17.38 -7.67 -1.47
N ALA A 425 -16.57 -6.69 -1.05
CA ALA A 425 -15.27 -6.41 -1.67
C ALA A 425 -14.38 -7.66 -1.68
N ASP A 426 -14.19 -8.27 -0.51
CA ASP A 426 -13.35 -9.45 -0.35
C ASP A 426 -13.88 -10.65 -1.14
N ARG A 427 -15.21 -10.85 -1.21
CA ARG A 427 -15.82 -11.91 -2.03
C ARG A 427 -15.43 -11.78 -3.49
N TYR A 428 -15.55 -10.59 -4.07
CA TYR A 428 -15.25 -10.39 -5.49
C TYR A 428 -13.75 -10.39 -5.79
N ASP A 429 -12.93 -9.80 -4.92
CA ASP A 429 -11.47 -9.88 -5.02
C ASP A 429 -11.00 -11.35 -4.97
N ASN A 430 -11.54 -12.13 -4.03
CA ASN A 430 -11.21 -13.56 -3.91
C ASN A 430 -11.75 -14.38 -5.08
N ALA A 431 -12.93 -14.06 -5.63
CA ALA A 431 -13.47 -14.74 -6.80
C ALA A 431 -12.64 -14.46 -8.07
N ALA A 432 -12.20 -13.21 -8.24
CA ALA A 432 -11.30 -12.82 -9.32
C ALA A 432 -10.00 -13.60 -9.24
N LEU A 433 -9.39 -13.61 -8.06
CA LEU A 433 -8.20 -14.42 -7.79
C LEU A 433 -8.48 -15.90 -8.09
N GLY A 434 -9.51 -16.50 -7.51
CA GLY A 434 -9.88 -17.91 -7.74
C GLY A 434 -10.07 -18.30 -9.21
N ALA A 435 -10.55 -17.40 -10.08
CA ALA A 435 -10.66 -17.65 -11.51
C ALA A 435 -9.29 -17.80 -12.20
N LEU A 436 -8.27 -17.11 -11.70
CA LEU A 436 -6.89 -17.16 -12.18
C LEU A 436 -6.14 -18.37 -11.61
N LEU A 437 -6.53 -18.79 -10.40
CA LEU A 437 -5.95 -19.94 -9.69
C LEU A 437 -6.42 -21.30 -10.23
N ARG A 438 -7.54 -21.35 -10.98
CA ARG A 438 -8.05 -22.60 -11.57
C ARG A 438 -7.19 -23.05 -12.76
N SER A 439 -6.79 -24.32 -12.77
CA SER A 439 -6.22 -24.95 -13.96
C SER A 439 -7.28 -25.04 -15.06
N PRO A 440 -6.97 -24.67 -16.32
CA PRO A 440 -7.84 -25.01 -17.44
C PRO A 440 -7.95 -26.55 -17.55
N GLY A 441 -9.02 -27.02 -18.21
CA GLY A 441 -9.07 -28.42 -18.66
C GLY A 441 -7.86 -28.77 -19.54
N PRO A 442 -7.58 -30.07 -19.75
CA PRO A 442 -6.33 -30.57 -20.35
C PRO A 442 -5.99 -30.03 -21.75
N ASP A 443 -6.93 -29.38 -22.46
CA ASP A 443 -6.79 -28.99 -23.87
C ASP A 443 -6.65 -27.46 -24.13
N ALA A 444 -6.58 -26.60 -23.11
CA ALA A 444 -6.36 -25.15 -23.32
C ALA A 444 -4.89 -24.75 -23.03
N PRO A 445 -4.26 -23.88 -23.86
CA PRO A 445 -2.90 -23.41 -23.61
C PRO A 445 -2.85 -22.66 -22.27
N ARG A 446 -2.06 -23.18 -21.32
CA ARG A 446 -1.93 -22.58 -19.98
C ARG A 446 -0.94 -21.40 -20.01
N PRO A 447 -1.26 -20.26 -19.36
CA PRO A 447 -0.27 -19.21 -19.17
C PRO A 447 0.87 -19.71 -18.29
N TYR A 448 2.10 -19.27 -18.58
CA TYR A 448 3.29 -19.53 -17.78
C TYR A 448 3.30 -18.63 -16.54
N ARG A 449 3.37 -19.22 -15.35
CA ARG A 449 3.07 -18.55 -14.07
C ARG A 449 4.33 -18.34 -13.25
N ILE A 450 4.61 -17.10 -12.86
CA ILE A 450 5.71 -16.74 -11.97
C ILE A 450 5.12 -16.11 -10.71
N ALA A 451 5.45 -16.65 -9.53
CA ALA A 451 5.05 -16.06 -8.25
C ALA A 451 6.26 -15.41 -7.56
N ILE A 452 6.07 -14.23 -6.98
CA ILE A 452 7.07 -13.53 -6.15
C ILE A 452 6.46 -13.36 -4.75
N VAL A 453 7.01 -14.07 -3.77
CA VAL A 453 6.57 -14.05 -2.38
C VAL A 453 7.44 -13.08 -1.58
N GLY A 454 6.82 -11.99 -1.12
CA GLY A 454 7.48 -10.84 -0.51
C GLY A 454 7.70 -9.75 -1.55
N SER A 455 6.88 -8.71 -1.51
CA SER A 455 6.85 -7.66 -2.52
C SER A 455 7.63 -6.39 -2.13
N GLY A 456 8.48 -6.47 -1.11
CA GLY A 456 9.39 -5.38 -0.77
C GLY A 456 10.43 -5.12 -1.87
N PRO A 457 11.43 -4.25 -1.63
CA PRO A 457 12.35 -3.79 -2.67
C PRO A 457 13.04 -4.90 -3.48
N ARG A 458 13.40 -6.02 -2.85
CA ARG A 458 14.01 -7.17 -3.53
C ARG A 458 13.05 -7.88 -4.50
N GLY A 459 11.80 -8.10 -4.08
CA GLY A 459 10.76 -8.69 -4.94
C GLY A 459 10.35 -7.77 -6.08
N LEU A 460 10.20 -6.47 -5.78
CA LEU A 460 9.96 -5.44 -6.80
C LEU A 460 11.07 -5.32 -7.83
N ALA A 461 12.34 -5.44 -7.41
CA ALA A 461 13.46 -5.45 -8.35
C ALA A 461 13.33 -6.60 -9.35
N VAL A 462 12.95 -7.81 -8.89
CA VAL A 462 12.69 -8.95 -9.78
C VAL A 462 11.50 -8.70 -10.70
N ALA A 463 10.39 -8.17 -10.16
CA ALA A 463 9.21 -7.81 -10.95
C ALA A 463 9.53 -6.78 -12.05
N GLU A 464 10.33 -5.76 -11.73
CA GLU A 464 10.77 -4.76 -12.72
C GLU A 464 11.63 -5.41 -13.81
N ARG A 465 12.58 -6.26 -13.42
CA ARG A 465 13.45 -6.93 -14.39
C ARG A 465 12.66 -7.88 -15.29
N LEU A 466 11.66 -8.59 -14.76
CA LEU A 466 10.73 -9.42 -15.55
C LEU A 466 9.98 -8.55 -16.57
N ALA A 467 9.35 -7.47 -16.13
CA ALA A 467 8.60 -6.57 -17.01
C ALA A 467 9.47 -5.95 -18.11
N ALA A 468 10.67 -5.47 -17.75
CA ALA A 468 11.61 -4.90 -18.70
C ALA A 468 12.08 -5.92 -19.75
N ARG A 469 12.32 -7.18 -19.36
CA ARG A 469 12.71 -8.25 -20.29
C ARG A 469 11.56 -8.66 -21.20
N LEU A 470 10.34 -8.77 -20.67
CA LEU A 470 9.12 -9.07 -21.43
C LEU A 470 8.77 -7.96 -22.43
N ALA A 471 9.01 -6.69 -22.07
CA ALA A 471 8.82 -5.56 -22.98
C ALA A 471 9.85 -5.57 -24.13
N GLN A 472 11.10 -5.97 -23.87
CA GLN A 472 12.14 -6.10 -24.90
C GLN A 472 11.95 -7.34 -25.78
N HIS A 473 11.47 -8.44 -25.19
CA HIS A 473 11.27 -9.72 -25.84
C HIS A 473 9.88 -10.25 -25.48
N PRO A 474 8.83 -9.84 -26.23
CA PRO A 474 7.47 -10.28 -25.98
C PRO A 474 7.36 -11.81 -25.92
N PRO A 475 6.64 -12.37 -24.94
CA PRO A 475 6.63 -13.81 -24.72
C PRO A 475 5.83 -14.51 -25.83
N ARG A 476 6.24 -15.75 -26.17
CA ARG A 476 5.55 -16.60 -27.16
C ARG A 476 4.26 -17.23 -26.64
N GLN A 477 4.10 -17.27 -25.32
CA GLN A 477 2.93 -17.74 -24.58
C GLN A 477 2.54 -16.69 -23.55
N GLU A 478 1.31 -16.72 -23.07
CA GLU A 478 0.88 -15.79 -22.01
C GLU A 478 1.72 -15.99 -20.74
N VAL A 479 2.10 -14.89 -20.08
CA VAL A 479 2.86 -14.90 -18.82
C VAL A 479 2.03 -14.22 -17.73
N SER A 480 1.83 -14.89 -16.59
CA SER A 480 1.14 -14.35 -15.43
C SER A 480 2.10 -14.22 -14.26
N ILE A 481 2.29 -12.98 -13.78
CA ILE A 481 3.16 -12.66 -12.64
C ILE A 481 2.26 -12.41 -11.42
N SER A 482 2.44 -13.15 -10.34
CA SER A 482 1.74 -12.92 -9.07
C SER A 482 2.71 -12.31 -8.07
N LEU A 483 2.46 -11.07 -7.66
CA LEU A 483 3.25 -10.37 -6.65
C LEU A 483 2.51 -10.44 -5.31
N VAL A 484 3.07 -11.19 -4.36
CA VAL A 484 2.39 -11.59 -3.12
C VAL A 484 2.99 -10.89 -1.91
N ASP A 485 2.14 -10.30 -1.07
CA ASP A 485 2.56 -9.70 0.20
C ASP A 485 1.43 -9.72 1.23
N LYS A 486 1.76 -9.93 2.50
CA LYS A 486 0.75 -9.97 3.56
C LYS A 486 0.35 -8.61 4.14
N VAL A 487 1.15 -7.56 3.91
CA VAL A 487 0.88 -6.22 4.45
C VAL A 487 0.44 -5.27 3.35
N GLN A 488 1.29 -5.04 2.36
CA GLN A 488 1.00 -4.14 1.24
C GLN A 488 1.81 -4.57 0.03
N VAL A 489 1.13 -4.95 -1.05
CA VAL A 489 1.81 -5.33 -2.30
C VAL A 489 2.57 -4.12 -2.86
N GLY A 490 3.85 -4.29 -3.18
CA GLY A 490 4.77 -3.28 -3.71
C GLY A 490 5.64 -2.62 -2.63
N SER A 491 5.10 -2.32 -1.46
CA SER A 491 5.89 -1.65 -0.41
C SER A 491 6.32 -2.60 0.71
N GLY A 492 5.61 -3.72 0.85
CA GLY A 492 5.77 -4.67 1.94
C GLY A 492 5.57 -4.06 3.33
N ARG A 493 5.95 -4.83 4.35
CA ARG A 493 5.77 -4.45 5.77
C ARG A 493 6.55 -3.20 6.18
N VAL A 494 7.83 -3.09 5.77
CA VAL A 494 8.79 -2.09 6.25
C VAL A 494 8.54 -0.71 5.64
N TRP A 495 8.09 -0.65 4.39
CA TRP A 495 7.89 0.60 3.64
C TRP A 495 6.42 0.91 3.42
N ARG A 496 5.52 0.30 4.18
CA ARG A 496 4.08 0.53 4.03
C ARG A 496 3.74 2.02 4.09
N THR A 497 2.77 2.44 3.30
CA THR A 497 2.40 3.86 3.15
C THR A 497 1.64 4.42 4.35
N THR A 498 1.17 3.54 5.25
CA THR A 498 0.35 3.90 6.42
C THR A 498 1.14 4.09 7.72
N GLN A 499 2.47 3.95 7.69
CA GLN A 499 3.31 4.18 8.87
C GLN A 499 3.51 5.67 9.15
N ASP A 500 3.85 6.01 10.39
CA ASP A 500 4.11 7.39 10.82
C ASP A 500 5.29 8.02 10.04
N GLU A 501 5.14 9.28 9.64
CA GLU A 501 6.15 10.01 8.86
C GLU A 501 7.41 10.35 9.68
N CYS A 502 7.37 10.22 11.01
CA CYS A 502 8.54 10.40 11.86
C CYS A 502 9.63 9.34 11.63
N PHE A 503 9.33 8.23 10.96
CA PHE A 503 10.32 7.22 10.58
C PHE A 503 11.01 7.62 9.28
N LEU A 504 12.31 7.93 9.36
CA LEU A 504 13.09 8.42 8.22
C LEU A 504 13.90 7.32 7.55
N MET A 505 14.16 7.50 6.26
CA MET A 505 15.24 6.81 5.55
C MET A 505 16.60 7.29 6.05
N ASN A 506 17.61 6.42 5.96
CA ASN A 506 18.99 6.73 6.33
C ASN A 506 19.89 7.06 5.12
N THR A 507 19.30 7.21 3.94
CA THR A 507 19.99 7.50 2.69
C THR A 507 19.33 8.73 2.08
N ALA A 508 20.13 9.68 1.61
CA ALA A 508 19.62 10.89 0.97
C ALA A 508 18.83 10.52 -0.30
N CYS A 509 17.74 11.22 -0.57
CA CYS A 509 16.83 10.88 -1.68
C CYS A 509 17.51 10.91 -3.05
N GLY A 510 18.52 11.78 -3.25
CA GLY A 510 19.32 11.80 -4.48
C GLY A 510 20.18 10.56 -4.69
N GLU A 511 20.44 9.76 -3.66
CA GLU A 511 21.20 8.50 -3.75
C GLU A 511 20.28 7.28 -3.92
N VAL A 512 18.98 7.46 -4.13
CA VAL A 512 17.98 6.37 -4.14
C VAL A 512 17.26 6.29 -5.48
N THR A 513 17.25 5.09 -6.07
CA THR A 513 16.33 4.70 -7.15
C THR A 513 15.98 3.22 -7.05
N MET A 514 14.83 2.86 -7.62
CA MET A 514 14.44 1.47 -7.88
C MET A 514 14.52 1.08 -9.36
N TYR A 515 14.61 2.06 -10.27
CA TYR A 515 14.70 1.79 -11.71
C TYR A 515 16.08 1.25 -12.08
N SER A 516 16.09 0.23 -12.96
CA SER A 516 17.33 -0.33 -13.50
C SER A 516 18.00 0.56 -14.56
N GLY A 517 17.37 1.66 -14.98
CA GLY A 517 17.97 2.64 -15.89
C GLY A 517 17.47 4.06 -15.62
N PRO A 518 18.19 5.08 -16.13
CA PRO A 518 17.81 6.48 -15.94
C PRO A 518 16.51 6.82 -16.68
N ALA A 519 15.86 7.91 -16.27
CA ALA A 519 14.75 8.49 -17.01
C ALA A 519 15.17 8.86 -18.45
N GLN A 520 14.29 8.61 -19.43
CA GLN A 520 14.56 8.83 -20.87
C GLN A 520 13.62 9.87 -21.51
N GLY A 521 12.95 10.68 -20.69
CA GLY A 521 11.82 11.51 -21.15
C GLY A 521 10.56 10.67 -21.40
N GLY A 522 9.38 11.29 -21.24
CA GLY A 522 8.10 10.56 -21.27
C GLY A 522 7.78 9.84 -19.96
N ARG A 523 6.76 8.97 -19.98
CA ARG A 523 6.27 8.30 -18.77
C ARG A 523 7.26 7.25 -18.26
N ALA A 524 7.43 7.18 -16.94
CA ALA A 524 8.26 6.16 -16.30
C ALA A 524 7.80 4.74 -16.66
N ARG A 525 8.77 3.83 -16.82
CA ARG A 525 8.55 2.43 -17.23
C ARG A 525 9.59 1.49 -16.63
N ALA A 526 9.32 0.19 -16.64
CA ALA A 526 10.32 -0.82 -16.30
C ALA A 526 11.58 -0.62 -17.17
N GLY A 527 12.75 -0.55 -16.53
CA GLY A 527 14.02 -0.26 -17.18
C GLY A 527 14.41 1.21 -17.30
N ALA A 528 13.51 2.17 -17.05
CA ALA A 528 13.79 3.60 -17.19
C ALA A 528 12.79 4.48 -16.41
N GLY A 529 13.26 5.20 -15.40
CA GLY A 529 12.40 6.11 -14.63
C GLY A 529 13.16 6.99 -13.63
N PRO A 530 12.42 7.86 -12.90
CA PRO A 530 13.01 8.84 -12.02
C PRO A 530 13.62 8.22 -10.77
N THR A 531 14.69 8.85 -10.28
CA THR A 531 15.18 8.66 -8.91
C THR A 531 14.13 9.10 -7.89
N LEU A 532 14.29 8.73 -6.61
CA LEU A 532 13.38 9.18 -5.55
C LEU A 532 13.35 10.72 -5.45
N ALA A 533 14.50 11.37 -5.60
CA ALA A 533 14.59 12.83 -5.57
C ALA A 533 13.82 13.49 -6.73
N GLU A 534 13.96 12.95 -7.95
CA GLU A 534 13.26 13.46 -9.13
C GLU A 534 11.74 13.25 -8.99
N TRP A 535 11.31 12.06 -8.56
CA TRP A 535 9.90 11.76 -8.32
C TRP A 535 9.29 12.65 -7.22
N TRP A 536 10.00 12.83 -6.10
CA TRP A 536 9.53 13.67 -5.00
C TRP A 536 9.39 15.13 -5.46
N ALA A 537 10.34 15.65 -6.25
CA ALA A 537 10.26 17.00 -6.78
C ALA A 537 9.06 17.24 -7.70
N GLU A 538 8.55 16.20 -8.38
CA GLU A 538 7.42 16.28 -9.28
C GLU A 538 6.07 16.08 -8.57
N GLU A 539 6.02 15.16 -7.60
CA GLU A 539 4.75 14.67 -7.04
C GLU A 539 4.38 15.28 -5.67
N GLU A 540 5.33 15.84 -4.90
CA GLU A 540 5.03 16.40 -3.58
C GLU A 540 5.60 17.82 -3.41
N PRO A 541 4.83 18.74 -2.80
CA PRO A 541 5.20 20.15 -2.69
C PRO A 541 6.30 20.44 -1.67
N ASP A 542 6.64 19.49 -0.81
CA ASP A 542 7.54 19.65 0.35
C ASP A 542 8.99 19.18 0.09
N TYR A 543 9.36 18.92 -1.17
CA TYR A 543 10.68 18.42 -1.55
C TYR A 543 11.83 19.32 -1.05
N PRO A 544 12.69 18.86 -0.14
CA PRO A 544 13.75 19.68 0.46
C PRO A 544 15.05 19.70 -0.36
N GLY A 545 15.03 19.18 -1.59
CA GLY A 545 16.22 19.01 -2.42
C GLY A 545 16.89 17.63 -2.29
N PRO A 546 17.92 17.34 -3.13
CA PRO A 546 18.47 15.99 -3.31
C PRO A 546 19.27 15.46 -2.10
N GLY A 547 19.64 16.36 -1.18
CA GLY A 547 20.27 16.02 0.10
C GLY A 547 19.27 15.66 1.22
N GLY A 548 17.97 15.77 0.95
CA GLY A 548 16.91 15.48 1.90
C GLY A 548 16.75 13.99 2.19
N TYR A 549 16.02 13.68 3.27
CA TYR A 549 15.74 12.32 3.70
C TYR A 549 14.23 12.12 3.74
N ALA A 550 13.74 11.20 2.91
CA ALA A 550 12.33 10.84 2.86
C ALA A 550 11.90 10.14 4.15
N SER A 551 10.65 10.31 4.54
CA SER A 551 10.01 9.36 5.46
C SER A 551 9.91 7.99 4.79
N ARG A 552 9.85 6.92 5.58
CA ARG A 552 9.63 5.57 5.05
C ARG A 552 8.28 5.45 4.35
N ALA A 553 7.27 6.18 4.81
CA ALA A 553 5.96 6.26 4.18
C ALA A 553 6.04 6.91 2.78
N LEU A 554 6.78 8.01 2.64
CA LEU A 554 6.99 8.68 1.34
C LEU A 554 7.77 7.79 0.37
N TYR A 555 8.81 7.09 0.84
CA TYR A 555 9.46 6.07 0.02
C TYR A 555 8.50 4.93 -0.36
N GLY A 556 7.60 4.56 0.55
CA GLY A 556 6.50 3.64 0.26
C GLY A 556 5.61 4.09 -0.90
N ARG A 557 5.30 5.39 -0.99
CA ARG A 557 4.53 5.97 -2.11
C ARG A 557 5.32 5.91 -3.42
N TYR A 558 6.62 6.20 -3.38
CA TYR A 558 7.51 5.99 -4.52
C TYR A 558 7.53 4.53 -5.00
N LEU A 559 7.55 3.55 -4.08
CA LEU A 559 7.47 2.12 -4.43
C LEU A 559 6.13 1.74 -5.08
N GLN A 560 5.01 2.36 -4.66
CA GLN A 560 3.71 2.15 -5.31
C GLN A 560 3.70 2.72 -6.74
N SER A 561 4.21 3.94 -6.94
CA SER A 561 4.37 4.53 -8.27
C SER A 561 5.29 3.69 -9.17
N PHE A 562 6.37 3.14 -8.59
CA PHE A 562 7.25 2.21 -9.28
C PHE A 562 6.52 0.93 -9.70
N LEU A 563 5.68 0.35 -8.85
CA LEU A 563 4.84 -0.81 -9.19
C LEU A 563 3.86 -0.49 -10.32
N ASP A 564 3.20 0.68 -10.28
CA ASP A 564 2.29 1.12 -11.34
C ASP A 564 3.02 1.24 -12.70
N ALA A 565 4.27 1.71 -12.67
CA ALA A 565 5.13 1.78 -13.85
C ALA A 565 5.53 0.38 -14.38
N ILE A 566 5.79 -0.59 -13.49
CA ILE A 566 6.06 -2.00 -13.86
C ILE A 566 4.85 -2.59 -14.59
N GLU A 567 3.66 -2.51 -13.99
CA GLU A 567 2.43 -3.08 -14.54
C GLU A 567 2.10 -2.49 -15.91
N SER A 568 2.23 -1.18 -16.02
CA SER A 568 2.01 -0.45 -17.25
C SER A 568 3.02 -0.75 -18.38
N SER A 569 4.14 -1.37 -18.05
CA SER A 569 5.19 -1.71 -19.02
C SER A 569 5.01 -3.10 -19.62
N LEU A 570 4.04 -3.89 -19.13
CA LEU A 570 3.83 -5.25 -19.60
C LEU A 570 3.21 -5.28 -21.00
N PRO A 571 3.69 -6.16 -21.90
CA PRO A 571 3.05 -6.39 -23.19
C PRO A 571 1.68 -7.07 -23.01
N PRO A 572 0.77 -7.03 -24.00
CA PRO A 572 -0.57 -7.63 -23.90
C PRO A 572 -0.59 -9.13 -23.53
N ALA A 573 0.47 -9.87 -23.87
CA ALA A 573 0.64 -11.28 -23.53
C ALA A 573 1.24 -11.51 -22.12
N ALA A 574 1.34 -10.47 -21.29
CA ALA A 574 1.80 -10.57 -19.92
C ALA A 574 0.88 -9.76 -18.98
N GLN A 575 0.60 -10.32 -17.82
CA GLN A 575 -0.19 -9.66 -16.78
C GLN A 575 0.51 -9.78 -15.42
N LEU A 576 0.34 -8.77 -14.58
CA LEU A 576 0.77 -8.80 -13.19
C LEU A 576 -0.45 -8.68 -12.28
N GLN A 577 -0.43 -9.44 -11.20
CA GLN A 577 -1.50 -9.50 -10.22
C GLN A 577 -0.95 -9.19 -8.85
N ARG A 578 -1.56 -8.20 -8.20
CA ARG A 578 -1.30 -7.87 -6.80
C ARG A 578 -2.10 -8.83 -5.91
N VAL A 579 -1.42 -9.65 -5.11
CA VAL A 579 -2.07 -10.63 -4.23
C VAL A 579 -1.75 -10.30 -2.78
N VAL A 580 -2.76 -9.84 -2.04
CA VAL A 580 -2.63 -9.63 -0.58
C VAL A 580 -2.91 -10.94 0.14
N GLY A 581 -1.93 -11.44 0.89
CA GLY A 581 -2.06 -12.64 1.71
C GLY A 581 -0.72 -13.20 2.21
N GLU A 582 -0.78 -14.04 3.25
CA GLU A 582 0.40 -14.72 3.80
C GLU A 582 0.49 -16.14 3.22
N VAL A 583 1.55 -16.40 2.45
CA VAL A 583 1.88 -17.76 2.00
C VAL A 583 2.45 -18.52 3.19
N VAL A 584 1.89 -19.68 3.50
CA VAL A 584 2.27 -20.51 4.65
C VAL A 584 2.87 -21.86 4.25
N SER A 585 2.64 -22.31 3.01
CA SER A 585 3.24 -23.53 2.46
C SER A 585 3.55 -23.36 0.98
N ILE A 586 4.62 -24.01 0.52
CA ILE A 586 4.92 -24.20 -0.90
C ILE A 586 5.24 -25.68 -1.12
N GLU A 587 4.51 -26.31 -2.03
CA GLU A 587 4.64 -27.73 -2.33
C GLU A 587 4.87 -27.95 -3.82
N ARG A 588 5.73 -28.92 -4.15
CA ARG A 588 5.99 -29.28 -5.55
C ARG A 588 4.83 -30.12 -6.08
N LEU A 589 4.25 -29.70 -7.21
CA LEU A 589 3.17 -30.37 -7.91
C LEU A 589 3.59 -30.66 -9.36
N GLY A 590 4.20 -31.82 -9.60
CA GLY A 590 4.81 -32.13 -10.90
C GLY A 590 5.96 -31.16 -11.20
N ASP A 591 5.88 -30.45 -12.32
CA ASP A 591 6.86 -29.44 -12.75
C ASP A 591 6.56 -28.01 -12.28
N CYS A 592 5.53 -27.84 -11.45
CA CYS A 592 5.13 -26.54 -10.89
C CYS A 592 5.05 -26.61 -9.36
N TYR A 593 4.65 -25.50 -8.74
CA TYR A 593 4.49 -25.33 -7.30
C TYR A 593 3.07 -24.93 -6.97
N GLU A 594 2.55 -25.41 -5.86
CA GLU A 594 1.34 -24.92 -5.22
C GLU A 594 1.71 -24.11 -3.97
N LEU A 595 1.34 -22.83 -3.95
CA LEU A 595 1.45 -21.93 -2.82
C LEU A 595 0.12 -21.96 -2.06
N VAL A 596 0.17 -22.26 -0.76
CA VAL A 596 -1.01 -22.24 0.12
C VAL A 596 -0.96 -21.01 1.01
N PHE A 597 -2.06 -20.27 1.06
CA PHE A 597 -2.23 -19.09 1.90
C PHE A 597 -2.81 -19.46 3.27
N ASP A 598 -2.61 -18.59 4.26
CA ASP A 598 -3.13 -18.74 5.63
C ASP A 598 -4.66 -18.85 5.68
N ASP A 599 -5.35 -18.22 4.75
CA ASP A 599 -6.81 -18.29 4.57
C ASP A 599 -7.31 -19.49 3.72
N GLY A 600 -6.40 -20.39 3.33
CA GLY A 600 -6.70 -21.59 2.55
C GLY A 600 -6.79 -21.38 1.03
N ARG A 601 -6.62 -20.15 0.51
CA ARG A 601 -6.45 -19.94 -0.94
C ARG A 601 -5.19 -20.67 -1.44
N ARG A 602 -5.20 -21.06 -2.72
CA ARG A 602 -4.12 -21.83 -3.35
C ARG A 602 -3.72 -21.21 -4.68
N LEU A 603 -2.42 -21.03 -4.92
CA LEU A 603 -1.88 -20.46 -6.16
C LEU A 603 -0.83 -21.36 -6.77
N THR A 604 -1.03 -21.77 -8.03
CA THR A 604 -0.02 -22.55 -8.74
C THR A 604 0.95 -21.64 -9.49
N ALA A 605 2.24 -21.95 -9.49
CA ALA A 605 3.25 -21.23 -10.24
C ALA A 605 4.30 -22.19 -10.84
N ASP A 606 4.75 -21.94 -12.06
CA ASP A 606 5.84 -22.71 -12.68
C ASP A 606 7.21 -22.29 -12.09
N ARG A 607 7.32 -21.05 -11.60
CA ARG A 607 8.51 -20.51 -10.91
C ARG A 607 8.10 -19.71 -9.69
N VAL A 608 8.89 -19.79 -8.62
CA VAL A 608 8.63 -19.03 -7.38
C VAL A 608 9.89 -18.33 -6.88
N VAL A 609 9.78 -17.03 -6.60
CA VAL A 609 10.84 -16.21 -6.01
C VAL A 609 10.48 -15.91 -4.56
N LEU A 610 11.34 -16.31 -3.63
CA LEU A 610 11.25 -16.00 -2.21
C LEU A 610 12.11 -14.78 -1.90
N SER A 611 11.45 -13.66 -1.63
CA SER A 611 12.07 -12.38 -1.23
C SER A 611 11.46 -11.83 0.05
N THR A 612 11.23 -12.73 1.02
CA THR A 612 10.66 -12.40 2.33
C THR A 612 11.56 -11.47 3.14
N GLY A 613 10.95 -10.68 4.03
CA GLY A 613 11.62 -9.62 4.79
C GLY A 613 12.30 -10.11 6.07
N HIS A 614 12.37 -9.22 7.07
CA HIS A 614 12.95 -9.54 8.38
C HIS A 614 12.20 -10.71 9.06
N PRO A 615 12.92 -11.73 9.54
CA PRO A 615 12.32 -12.87 10.23
C PRO A 615 11.94 -12.51 11.67
N VAL A 616 11.17 -13.40 12.29
CA VAL A 616 10.77 -13.28 13.69
C VAL A 616 11.23 -14.53 14.42
N PRO A 617 12.54 -14.68 14.68
CA PRO A 617 13.06 -15.88 15.31
C PRO A 617 12.54 -16.03 16.75
N GLU A 618 12.52 -17.27 17.22
CA GLU A 618 12.37 -17.61 18.63
C GLU A 618 13.46 -16.93 19.45
N LEU A 619 13.05 -16.35 20.58
CA LEU A 619 13.97 -15.71 21.51
C LEU A 619 14.90 -16.77 22.10
N SER A 620 16.17 -16.42 22.28
CA SER A 620 17.18 -17.32 22.84
C SER A 620 18.09 -16.60 23.82
N GLY A 621 18.79 -17.39 24.65
CA GLY A 621 19.77 -16.89 25.62
C GLY A 621 19.22 -15.76 26.49
N HIS A 622 19.93 -14.63 26.50
CA HIS A 622 19.59 -13.47 27.32
C HIS A 622 18.22 -12.87 26.98
N GLN A 623 17.80 -12.86 25.70
CA GLN A 623 16.49 -12.33 25.32
C GLN A 623 15.34 -13.18 25.87
N ALA A 624 15.50 -14.51 25.86
CA ALA A 624 14.51 -15.43 26.45
C ALA A 624 14.43 -15.26 27.97
N ALA A 625 15.55 -15.01 28.65
CA ALA A 625 15.57 -14.74 30.08
C ALA A 625 14.83 -13.44 30.43
N LEU A 626 15.02 -12.36 29.66
CA LEU A 626 14.31 -11.08 29.83
C LEU A 626 12.80 -11.23 29.61
N ASP A 627 12.39 -11.96 28.58
CA ASP A 627 10.98 -12.23 28.26
C ASP A 627 10.30 -13.09 29.33
N ALA A 628 10.97 -14.16 29.77
CA ALA A 628 10.48 -15.02 30.85
C ALA A 628 10.33 -14.27 32.17
N PHE A 629 11.24 -13.34 32.48
CA PHE A 629 11.15 -12.52 33.68
C PHE A 629 9.91 -11.61 33.71
N ALA A 630 9.54 -11.03 32.57
CA ALA A 630 8.34 -10.20 32.44
C ALA A 630 7.03 -11.02 32.45
N THR A 631 7.09 -12.30 32.08
CA THR A 631 5.90 -13.14 31.97
C THR A 631 5.18 -13.28 33.31
N GLY A 632 3.87 -13.01 33.33
CA GLY A 632 3.03 -13.09 34.54
C GLY A 632 3.16 -11.90 35.51
N ARG A 633 3.93 -10.87 35.17
CA ARG A 633 4.05 -9.63 35.96
C ARG A 633 3.20 -8.51 35.32
N PRO A 634 2.18 -7.96 35.99
CA PRO A 634 1.29 -6.97 35.38
C PRO A 634 1.97 -5.66 34.94
N TRP A 635 3.07 -5.29 35.60
CA TRP A 635 3.72 -3.98 35.45
C TRP A 635 5.07 -4.04 34.73
N THR A 636 5.64 -5.23 34.55
CA THR A 636 6.97 -5.43 33.97
C THR A 636 6.82 -5.92 32.53
N ARG A 637 7.42 -5.23 31.57
CA ARG A 637 7.24 -5.57 30.15
C ARG A 637 8.54 -5.58 29.36
N TYR A 638 8.83 -6.72 28.73
CA TYR A 638 9.85 -6.82 27.69
C TYR A 638 9.20 -6.60 26.31
N VAL A 639 9.74 -5.69 25.53
CA VAL A 639 9.36 -5.47 24.13
C VAL A 639 10.50 -5.99 23.26
N ARG A 640 10.25 -7.12 22.60
CA ARG A 640 11.21 -7.75 21.69
C ARG A 640 11.58 -6.84 20.52
N GLY A 641 12.77 -7.08 19.96
CA GLY A 641 13.29 -6.39 18.79
C GLY A 641 12.49 -6.67 17.52
N ASP A 642 12.21 -5.61 16.77
CA ASP A 642 11.52 -5.60 15.48
C ASP A 642 11.71 -4.23 14.77
N SER A 643 10.97 -3.96 13.69
CA SER A 643 10.75 -2.60 13.19
C SER A 643 9.99 -1.78 14.22
N ALA A 644 10.48 -0.59 14.56
CA ALA A 644 9.84 0.30 15.55
C ALA A 644 8.38 0.63 15.21
N ALA A 645 8.04 0.68 13.92
CA ALA A 645 6.68 0.93 13.45
C ALA A 645 5.68 -0.21 13.81
N ASP A 646 6.18 -1.40 14.14
CA ASP A 646 5.36 -2.58 14.48
C ASP A 646 5.50 -2.98 15.96
N MET A 647 6.44 -2.35 16.67
CA MET A 647 6.55 -2.53 18.10
C MET A 647 5.33 -1.91 18.81
N PRO A 648 4.84 -2.52 19.90
CA PRO A 648 3.67 -2.03 20.64
C PRO A 648 4.00 -0.83 21.56
N LEU A 649 4.60 0.22 20.98
CA LEU A 649 5.11 1.40 21.68
C LEU A 649 4.00 2.37 22.12
N ALA A 650 2.86 2.37 21.44
CA ALA A 650 1.72 3.23 21.77
C ALA A 650 1.15 2.96 23.17
N GLY A 651 1.24 1.71 23.64
CA GLY A 651 0.73 1.30 24.96
C GLY A 651 1.63 1.67 26.14
N ILE A 652 2.76 2.34 25.93
CA ILE A 652 3.67 2.75 27.01
C ILE A 652 3.14 4.05 27.62
N ALA A 653 2.80 4.06 28.91
CA ALA A 653 2.26 5.23 29.58
C ALA A 653 3.30 6.38 29.68
N PRO A 654 2.85 7.65 29.75
CA PRO A 654 3.71 8.78 30.10
C PRO A 654 4.45 8.56 31.43
N ASP A 655 5.60 9.21 31.61
CA ASP A 655 6.43 9.21 32.84
C ASP A 655 6.99 7.85 33.30
N ARG A 656 6.74 6.76 32.55
CA ARG A 656 7.37 5.45 32.82
C ARG A 656 8.85 5.48 32.51
N SER A 657 9.65 4.81 33.36
CA SER A 657 11.07 4.57 33.10
C SER A 657 11.23 3.37 32.16
N VAL A 658 11.79 3.62 30.97
CA VAL A 658 11.91 2.66 29.88
C VAL A 658 13.39 2.44 29.56
N ALA A 659 13.90 1.24 29.83
CA ALA A 659 15.22 0.83 29.37
C ALA A 659 15.20 0.59 27.85
N VAL A 660 16.20 1.09 27.12
CA VAL A 660 16.34 0.85 25.68
C VAL A 660 17.68 0.17 25.40
N LEU A 661 17.60 -1.09 24.97
CA LEU A 661 18.75 -1.92 24.65
C LEU A 661 19.18 -1.68 23.21
N GLY A 662 20.38 -1.09 23.07
CA GLY A 662 20.99 -0.78 21.79
C GLY A 662 20.69 0.66 21.34
N MET A 663 21.71 1.31 20.78
CA MET A 663 21.64 2.68 20.28
C MET A 663 22.05 2.77 18.79
N GLY A 664 21.58 1.80 17.99
CA GLY A 664 21.81 1.72 16.54
C GLY A 664 20.77 2.50 15.73
N LEU A 665 20.57 2.18 14.45
CA LEU A 665 19.57 2.87 13.60
C LEU A 665 18.15 2.81 14.17
N SER A 666 17.70 1.63 14.61
CA SER A 666 16.34 1.45 15.12
C SER A 666 16.09 2.18 16.44
N PHE A 667 17.13 2.53 17.20
CA PHE A 667 16.99 3.36 18.39
C PHE A 667 16.42 4.74 18.06
N TYR A 668 16.84 5.36 16.96
CA TYR A 668 16.32 6.66 16.54
C TYR A 668 14.83 6.59 16.20
N ASP A 669 14.37 5.47 15.64
CA ASP A 669 12.95 5.26 15.37
C ASP A 669 12.16 5.05 16.67
N VAL A 670 12.68 4.26 17.62
CA VAL A 670 12.06 4.10 18.96
C VAL A 670 11.97 5.45 19.68
N ALA A 671 13.05 6.22 19.68
CA ALA A 671 13.08 7.55 20.26
C ALA A 671 12.07 8.48 19.57
N ALA A 672 12.03 8.52 18.23
CA ALA A 672 11.07 9.34 17.48
C ALA A 672 9.62 8.96 17.78
N ALA A 673 9.29 7.66 17.82
CA ALA A 673 7.94 7.17 18.13
C ALA A 673 7.49 7.54 19.55
N LEU A 674 8.42 7.58 20.52
CA LEU A 674 8.12 7.90 21.91
C LEU A 674 8.25 9.40 22.24
N THR A 675 8.64 10.24 21.27
CA THR A 675 8.80 11.69 21.42
C THR A 675 7.95 12.45 20.40
N THR A 676 8.43 12.64 19.18
CA THR A 676 7.70 13.32 18.09
C THR A 676 6.39 12.63 17.75
N GLY A 677 6.37 11.29 17.71
CA GLY A 677 5.14 10.50 17.51
C GLY A 677 4.10 10.68 18.64
N ARG A 678 4.50 11.30 19.76
CA ARG A 678 3.63 11.69 20.87
C ARG A 678 3.38 13.20 20.93
N GLY A 679 3.72 13.94 19.88
CA GLY A 679 3.42 15.37 19.74
C GLY A 679 4.47 16.30 20.35
N GLY A 680 5.59 15.79 20.85
CA GLY A 680 6.74 16.62 21.21
C GLY A 680 7.40 17.24 19.97
N ARG A 681 8.04 18.40 20.12
CA ARG A 681 8.51 19.20 18.98
C ARG A 681 9.97 19.59 19.16
N PHE A 682 10.68 19.75 18.06
CA PHE A 682 12.03 20.32 18.07
C PHE A 682 11.95 21.72 17.48
N GLU A 683 12.44 22.72 18.21
CA GLU A 683 12.60 24.08 17.73
C GLU A 683 14.07 24.34 17.42
N GLU A 684 14.34 24.87 16.23
CA GLU A 684 15.69 25.24 15.80
C GLU A 684 15.94 26.71 16.15
N ASP A 685 17.04 26.98 16.86
CA ASP A 685 17.54 28.35 16.94
C ASP A 685 18.18 28.74 15.60
N GLY A 686 18.21 30.04 15.25
CA GLY A 686 18.81 30.49 13.99
C GLY A 686 20.31 30.19 13.80
N ARG A 687 20.92 29.40 14.69
CA ARG A 687 22.31 28.91 14.67
C ARG A 687 22.40 27.38 14.49
N GLY A 688 21.28 26.69 14.28
CA GLY A 688 21.23 25.26 14.00
C GLY A 688 21.24 24.35 15.22
N SER A 689 21.08 24.91 16.43
CA SER A 689 20.85 24.12 17.64
C SER A 689 19.38 23.77 17.79
N LEU A 690 19.08 22.57 18.27
CA LEU A 690 17.70 22.14 18.53
C LEU A 690 17.41 22.21 20.03
N THR A 691 16.27 22.78 20.38
CA THR A 691 15.64 22.65 21.70
C THR A 691 14.44 21.73 21.59
N TYR A 692 14.31 20.76 22.50
CA TYR A 692 13.14 19.88 22.53
C TYR A 692 12.06 20.43 23.45
N LEU A 693 10.82 20.48 22.95
CA LEU A 693 9.62 20.85 23.70
C LEU A 693 8.78 19.58 23.95
N PRO A 694 8.74 19.07 25.20
CA PRO A 694 7.93 17.91 25.55
C PRO A 694 6.44 18.18 25.39
N SER A 695 5.69 17.15 25.01
CA SER A 695 4.22 17.19 25.00
C SER A 695 3.59 16.83 26.34
N GLY A 696 4.37 16.25 27.26
CA GLY A 696 3.88 15.67 28.52
C GLY A 696 3.36 14.24 28.36
N ARG A 697 3.57 13.61 27.19
CA ARG A 697 3.17 12.22 26.91
C ARG A 697 4.37 11.29 26.76
N GLU A 698 5.58 11.82 26.84
CA GLU A 698 6.83 11.09 26.73
C GLU A 698 7.07 10.20 27.96
N PRO A 699 7.61 8.99 27.79
CA PRO A 699 8.24 8.26 28.90
C PRO A 699 9.66 8.80 29.15
N ARG A 700 10.25 8.46 30.30
CA ARG A 700 11.67 8.66 30.56
C ARG A 700 12.48 7.53 29.92
N LEU A 701 13.30 7.85 28.92
CA LEU A 701 14.11 6.88 28.19
C LEU A 701 15.48 6.73 28.87
N ILE A 702 15.90 5.48 29.10
CA ILE A 702 17.21 5.16 29.68
C ILE A 702 17.91 4.17 28.75
N ALA A 703 18.83 4.66 27.93
CA ALA A 703 19.43 3.90 26.84
C ALA A 703 20.85 3.41 27.17
N GLY A 704 21.24 2.29 26.57
CA GLY A 704 22.58 1.74 26.72
C GLY A 704 23.02 0.92 25.51
N SER A 705 24.33 0.91 25.27
CA SER A 705 24.95 0.12 24.20
C SER A 705 26.37 -0.30 24.59
N ARG A 706 26.98 -1.19 23.79
CA ARG A 706 28.38 -1.61 24.00
C ARG A 706 29.36 -0.44 23.89
N SER A 707 29.15 0.49 22.95
CA SER A 707 30.01 1.65 22.75
C SER A 707 29.73 2.79 23.74
N GLY A 708 28.54 2.80 24.36
CA GLY A 708 28.07 3.90 25.21
C GLY A 708 27.64 5.14 24.44
N VAL A 709 27.53 5.05 23.11
CA VAL A 709 27.23 6.20 22.24
C VAL A 709 26.14 5.81 21.23
N PRO A 710 25.17 6.71 20.96
CA PRO A 710 24.32 6.63 19.78
C PRO A 710 25.14 6.53 18.49
N MET A 711 24.61 5.86 17.47
CA MET A 711 25.36 5.64 16.24
C MET A 711 25.71 6.97 15.51
N PRO A 712 26.99 7.24 15.19
CA PRO A 712 27.45 8.48 14.56
C PRO A 712 26.73 8.87 13.27
N ALA A 713 26.56 10.17 13.02
CA ALA A 713 25.92 10.67 11.80
C ALA A 713 26.73 10.34 10.54
N ARG A 714 26.04 10.19 9.41
CA ARG A 714 26.72 10.23 8.11
C ARG A 714 27.24 11.64 7.83
N GLY A 715 28.36 11.71 7.10
CA GLY A 715 28.79 12.96 6.50
C GLY A 715 27.74 13.48 5.52
N ARG A 716 27.50 14.80 5.53
CA ARG A 716 26.67 15.50 4.56
C ARG A 716 27.05 15.03 3.15
N ASN A 717 26.06 14.54 2.39
CA ASN A 717 26.35 13.97 1.08
C ASN A 717 26.75 15.08 0.10
N GLN A 718 27.93 14.93 -0.48
CA GLN A 718 28.50 15.84 -1.50
C GLN A 718 28.75 15.12 -2.83
N LYS A 719 28.47 13.82 -2.88
CA LYS A 719 28.66 12.97 -4.05
C LYS A 719 27.39 13.05 -4.90
N SER A 720 27.56 13.36 -6.19
CA SER A 720 26.44 13.35 -7.13
C SER A 720 25.86 11.93 -7.25
N PRO A 721 24.60 11.76 -7.69
CA PRO A 721 24.00 10.44 -7.84
C PRO A 721 24.80 9.48 -8.74
N GLN A 722 25.50 10.03 -9.75
CA GLN A 722 26.32 9.26 -10.69
C GLN A 722 27.78 9.10 -10.25
N TRP A 723 28.15 9.66 -9.09
CA TRP A 723 29.52 9.62 -8.58
C TRP A 723 29.96 8.18 -8.30
N ARG A 724 31.22 7.87 -8.60
CA ARG A 724 31.80 6.54 -8.41
C ARG A 724 33.11 6.63 -7.66
N TYR A 725 33.24 5.76 -6.66
CA TYR A 725 34.50 5.53 -6.00
C TYR A 725 35.28 4.43 -6.71
N THR A 726 36.58 4.67 -6.92
CA THR A 726 37.52 3.66 -7.43
C THR A 726 38.61 3.48 -6.39
N ALA A 727 38.54 2.38 -5.64
CA ALA A 727 39.57 2.01 -4.69
C ALA A 727 40.91 1.79 -5.40
N ARG A 728 42.01 2.20 -4.78
CA ARG A 728 43.37 2.12 -5.36
C ARG A 728 44.19 0.96 -4.79
N LEU A 729 43.94 0.60 -3.55
CA LEU A 729 44.61 -0.46 -2.78
C LEU A 729 43.64 -1.61 -2.48
N PHE A 730 42.40 -1.34 -2.08
CA PHE A 730 41.38 -2.37 -1.83
C PHE A 730 40.56 -2.70 -3.10
N THR A 731 41.24 -3.30 -4.10
CA THR A 731 40.66 -3.51 -5.43
C THR A 731 40.01 -4.89 -5.60
N ALA A 732 39.00 -4.99 -6.49
CA ALA A 732 38.35 -6.25 -6.80
C ALA A 732 39.31 -7.32 -7.39
N PRO A 733 40.24 -6.99 -8.32
CA PRO A 733 41.23 -7.95 -8.81
C PRO A 733 42.15 -8.48 -7.69
N ARG A 734 42.54 -7.63 -6.74
CA ARG A 734 43.37 -8.05 -5.60
C ARG A 734 42.65 -9.07 -4.72
N ILE A 735 41.40 -8.79 -4.36
CA ILE A 735 40.60 -9.73 -3.56
C ILE A 735 40.34 -11.03 -4.31
N ALA A 736 40.11 -10.98 -5.63
CA ALA A 736 39.98 -12.18 -6.45
C ALA A 736 41.26 -13.02 -6.42
N ALA A 737 42.43 -12.39 -6.61
CA ALA A 737 43.73 -13.07 -6.56
C ALA A 737 44.02 -13.70 -5.19
N LEU A 738 43.68 -13.01 -4.08
CA LEU A 738 43.81 -13.60 -2.74
C LEU A 738 42.96 -14.87 -2.63
N ARG A 739 41.71 -14.83 -3.11
CA ARG A 739 40.79 -15.98 -3.05
C ARG A 739 41.19 -17.18 -3.90
N GLU A 740 42.10 -17.02 -4.87
CA GLU A 740 42.60 -18.15 -5.68
C GLU A 740 43.30 -19.21 -4.81
N SER A 741 43.86 -18.80 -3.66
CA SER A 741 44.53 -19.70 -2.71
C SER A 741 43.58 -20.43 -1.75
N GLY A 742 42.28 -20.13 -1.81
CA GLY A 742 41.25 -20.73 -0.96
C GLY A 742 40.55 -19.72 -0.03
N PRO A 743 39.85 -20.20 1.02
CA PRO A 743 39.18 -19.36 2.00
C PRO A 743 40.16 -18.50 2.80
N LEU A 744 39.86 -17.21 2.93
CA LEU A 744 40.73 -16.21 3.52
C LEU A 744 40.55 -16.07 5.04
N ASP A 745 41.56 -15.50 5.69
CA ASP A 745 41.43 -14.84 6.97
C ASP A 745 41.19 -13.33 6.78
N PHE A 746 39.99 -12.87 7.13
CA PHE A 746 39.58 -11.49 7.01
C PHE A 746 40.53 -10.53 7.74
N ARG A 747 41.06 -10.89 8.92
CA ARG A 747 41.84 -9.98 9.74
C ARG A 747 43.28 -9.84 9.23
N SER A 748 43.92 -10.93 8.82
CA SER A 748 45.30 -10.88 8.34
C SER A 748 45.43 -10.60 6.84
N GLU A 749 44.41 -10.94 6.03
CA GLU A 749 44.54 -10.88 4.56
C GLU A 749 43.65 -9.82 3.92
N VAL A 750 42.49 -9.49 4.49
CA VAL A 750 41.52 -8.56 3.88
C VAL A 750 41.55 -7.18 4.54
N TRP A 751 41.46 -7.15 5.88
CA TRP A 751 41.44 -5.94 6.69
C TRP A 751 42.63 -5.00 6.44
N PRO A 752 43.89 -5.47 6.30
CA PRO A 752 45.02 -4.57 6.08
C PRO A 752 44.88 -3.74 4.80
N TRP A 753 44.28 -4.31 3.75
CA TRP A 753 44.03 -3.58 2.50
C TRP A 753 42.85 -2.62 2.61
N LEU A 754 41.80 -3.00 3.35
CA LEU A 754 40.66 -2.12 3.60
C LEU A 754 41.07 -0.91 4.47
N ASP A 755 41.83 -1.15 5.54
CA ASP A 755 42.42 -0.11 6.37
C ASP A 755 43.36 0.78 5.55
N ALA A 756 44.23 0.20 4.72
CA ALA A 756 45.10 0.94 3.83
C ALA A 756 44.33 1.91 2.90
N GLU A 757 43.19 1.50 2.35
CA GLU A 757 42.34 2.37 1.55
C GLU A 757 41.74 3.52 2.37
N MET A 758 41.24 3.23 3.58
CA MET A 758 40.70 4.26 4.47
C MET A 758 41.78 5.29 4.86
N GLN A 759 42.99 4.82 5.20
CA GLN A 759 44.13 5.68 5.54
C GLN A 759 44.57 6.54 4.36
N LEU A 760 44.60 5.95 3.15
CA LEU A 760 44.88 6.67 1.91
C LEU A 760 43.87 7.82 1.70
N VAL A 761 42.57 7.55 1.79
CA VAL A 761 41.51 8.56 1.61
C VAL A 761 41.56 9.62 2.71
N TYR A 762 41.79 9.23 3.96
CA TYR A 762 41.87 10.14 5.08
C TYR A 762 42.98 11.20 4.89
N HIS A 763 44.19 10.73 4.59
CA HIS A 763 45.33 11.61 4.37
C HIS A 763 45.23 12.38 3.04
N ALA A 764 44.75 11.75 1.96
CA ALA A 764 44.53 12.41 0.68
C ALA A 764 43.53 13.56 0.80
N THR A 765 42.44 13.36 1.55
CA THR A 765 41.43 14.40 1.80
C THR A 765 42.01 15.55 2.63
N ALA A 766 42.83 15.26 3.64
CA ALA A 766 43.54 16.29 4.41
C ALA A 766 44.50 17.09 3.52
N VAL A 767 45.25 16.42 2.63
CA VAL A 767 46.11 17.08 1.63
C VAL A 767 45.28 17.91 0.66
N ARG A 768 44.10 17.45 0.21
CA ARG A 768 43.23 18.26 -0.66
C ARG A 768 42.77 19.53 0.03
N LEU A 769 42.37 19.45 1.30
CA LEU A 769 41.92 20.62 2.06
C LEU A 769 43.01 21.68 2.20
N LEU A 770 44.26 21.27 2.37
CA LEU A 770 45.39 22.18 2.55
C LEU A 770 46.00 22.67 1.22
N CYS A 771 46.15 21.78 0.25
CA CYS A 771 47.00 21.97 -0.94
C CYS A 771 46.23 21.83 -2.27
N GLY A 772 44.94 21.50 -2.24
CA GLY A 772 44.09 21.36 -3.42
C GLY A 772 44.17 19.99 -4.12
N THR A 773 43.26 19.77 -5.08
CA THR A 773 43.02 18.48 -5.75
C THR A 773 44.22 17.99 -6.57
N ALA A 774 45.07 18.88 -7.08
CA ALA A 774 46.28 18.48 -7.81
C ALA A 774 47.29 17.78 -6.89
N ALA A 775 47.48 18.32 -5.67
CA ALA A 775 48.35 17.74 -4.67
C ALA A 775 47.80 16.41 -4.15
N GLU A 776 46.49 16.30 -3.94
CA GLU A 776 45.80 15.04 -3.58
C GLU A 776 46.08 13.91 -4.58
N ARG A 777 45.98 14.20 -5.89
CA ARG A 777 46.27 13.20 -6.94
C ARG A 777 47.73 12.76 -6.90
N ALA A 778 48.67 13.71 -6.85
CA ALA A 778 50.09 13.42 -6.79
C ALA A 778 50.48 12.63 -5.52
N PHE A 779 49.91 13.01 -4.38
CA PHE A 779 50.02 12.30 -3.10
C PHE A 779 49.55 10.85 -3.24
N THR A 780 48.32 10.67 -3.71
CA THR A 780 47.68 9.35 -3.85
C THR A 780 48.52 8.42 -4.72
N ASP A 781 48.94 8.90 -5.90
CA ASP A 781 49.73 8.09 -6.83
C ASP A 781 51.11 7.72 -6.26
N ARG A 782 51.74 8.62 -5.48
CA ARG A 782 53.03 8.35 -4.84
C ARG A 782 52.91 7.30 -3.74
N VAL A 783 51.93 7.46 -2.85
CA VAL A 783 51.67 6.51 -1.76
C VAL A 783 51.34 5.13 -2.33
N VAL A 784 50.42 5.05 -3.31
CA VAL A 784 50.06 3.79 -3.96
C VAL A 784 51.29 3.11 -4.57
N ARG A 785 52.08 3.81 -5.39
CA ARG A 785 53.32 3.25 -5.97
C ARG A 785 54.30 2.73 -4.90
N GLN A 786 54.41 3.43 -3.77
CA GLN A 786 55.31 3.02 -2.71
C GLN A 786 54.81 1.78 -1.98
N VAL A 787 53.50 1.70 -1.69
CA VAL A 787 52.85 0.51 -1.14
C VAL A 787 53.08 -0.69 -2.07
N GLU A 788 52.79 -0.55 -3.37
CA GLU A 788 52.99 -1.63 -4.35
C GLU A 788 54.46 -2.09 -4.45
N ARG A 789 55.42 -1.17 -4.33
CA ARG A 789 56.85 -1.49 -4.45
C ARG A 789 57.44 -2.14 -3.21
N THR A 790 56.99 -1.74 -2.02
CA THR A 790 57.67 -2.07 -0.75
C THR A 790 56.90 -3.03 0.14
N GLY A 791 55.59 -3.18 -0.08
CA GLY A 791 54.71 -3.91 0.85
C GLY A 791 54.60 -3.27 2.24
N ALA A 792 55.13 -2.05 2.43
CA ALA A 792 55.11 -1.38 3.72
C ALA A 792 53.68 -0.92 4.12
N PRO A 793 53.39 -0.76 5.42
CA PRO A 793 52.07 -0.35 5.89
C PRO A 793 51.62 0.98 5.30
N ALA A 794 50.50 0.98 4.57
CA ALA A 794 50.00 2.16 3.87
C ALA A 794 49.73 3.36 4.79
N ALA A 795 49.32 3.10 6.04
CA ALA A 795 49.08 4.14 7.04
C ALA A 795 50.33 4.99 7.35
N GLU A 796 51.47 4.34 7.53
CA GLU A 796 52.74 5.02 7.84
C GLU A 796 53.23 5.83 6.64
N LEU A 797 53.14 5.24 5.44
CA LEU A 797 53.51 5.90 4.19
C LEU A 797 52.62 7.11 3.89
N ALA A 798 51.30 6.95 4.01
CA ALA A 798 50.34 8.02 3.80
C ALA A 798 50.55 9.17 4.79
N ARG A 799 50.79 8.85 6.07
CA ARG A 799 51.07 9.85 7.11
C ARG A 799 52.38 10.60 6.83
N ALA A 800 53.47 9.89 6.56
CA ALA A 800 54.77 10.51 6.32
C ALA A 800 54.74 11.44 5.08
N GLU A 801 54.05 11.01 4.02
CA GLU A 801 53.93 11.83 2.82
C GLU A 801 52.98 13.03 3.02
N ALA A 802 51.91 12.88 3.78
CA ALA A 802 51.01 13.99 4.11
C ALA A 802 51.75 15.05 4.94
N GLN A 803 52.56 14.62 5.93
CA GLN A 803 53.39 15.50 6.75
C GLN A 803 54.41 16.29 5.92
N ARG A 804 55.00 15.68 4.88
CA ARG A 804 55.89 16.40 3.94
C ARG A 804 55.20 17.51 3.17
N LEU A 805 53.88 17.37 2.95
CA LEU A 805 53.04 18.38 2.31
C LEU A 805 52.41 19.36 3.31
N GLY A 806 52.79 19.30 4.59
CA GLY A 806 52.28 20.17 5.66
C GLY A 806 50.92 19.76 6.23
N ALA A 807 50.36 18.61 5.80
CA ALA A 807 49.09 18.11 6.32
C ALA A 807 49.34 17.20 7.55
N HIS A 808 48.81 17.63 8.71
CA HIS A 808 48.96 16.94 9.99
C HIS A 808 47.61 16.52 10.60
N PRO A 809 46.77 15.72 9.90
CA PRO A 809 45.51 15.28 10.49
C PRO A 809 45.78 14.34 11.69
N PRO A 810 44.88 14.29 12.70
CA PRO A 810 44.96 13.32 13.79
C PRO A 810 45.09 11.88 13.30
N ALA A 811 45.57 10.96 14.13
CA ALA A 811 45.63 9.55 13.74
C ALA A 811 44.21 8.98 13.52
N LEU A 812 43.97 8.35 12.37
CA LEU A 812 42.76 7.59 12.13
C LEU A 812 42.89 6.22 12.80
N ASP A 813 42.22 6.06 13.94
CA ASP A 813 42.07 4.78 14.64
C ASP A 813 40.60 4.33 14.60
N VAL A 814 40.31 3.39 13.71
CA VAL A 814 38.95 2.88 13.48
C VAL A 814 38.41 2.14 14.70
N ALA A 815 39.28 1.45 15.46
CA ALA A 815 38.86 0.73 16.67
C ALA A 815 38.50 1.71 17.80
N ALA A 816 39.30 2.77 17.98
CA ALA A 816 39.00 3.83 18.93
C ALA A 816 37.72 4.59 18.57
N LEU A 817 37.47 4.88 17.29
CA LEU A 817 36.23 5.51 16.83
C LEU A 817 34.99 4.64 17.11
N ALA A 818 35.11 3.31 17.00
CA ALA A 818 34.01 2.40 17.29
C ALA A 818 33.74 2.24 18.80
N ARG A 819 34.71 2.56 19.66
CA ARG A 819 34.61 2.50 21.12
C ARG A 819 35.33 3.70 21.78
N PRO A 820 34.78 4.92 21.65
CA PRO A 820 35.47 6.16 22.02
C PRO A 820 35.73 6.31 23.53
N PHE A 821 35.04 5.52 24.35
CA PHE A 821 35.20 5.49 25.81
C PHE A 821 35.89 4.20 26.32
N ALA A 822 36.47 3.39 25.43
CA ALA A 822 37.20 2.20 25.85
C ALA A 822 38.32 2.57 26.84
N GLY A 823 38.38 1.88 27.98
CA GLY A 823 39.41 2.10 29.01
C GLY A 823 39.20 3.33 29.90
N ARG A 824 38.17 4.14 29.68
CA ARG A 824 37.83 5.30 30.53
C ARG A 824 36.88 4.89 31.67
N ARG A 825 36.97 5.58 32.81
CA ARG A 825 36.02 5.47 33.94
C ARG A 825 35.55 6.87 34.33
N PHE A 826 34.32 6.98 34.80
CA PHE A 826 33.67 8.22 35.19
C PHE A 826 33.17 8.10 36.64
N ALA A 827 33.30 9.19 37.39
CA ALA A 827 32.88 9.25 38.80
C ALA A 827 31.35 9.18 38.96
N GLY A 828 30.59 9.58 37.94
CA GLY A 828 29.15 9.48 37.91
C GLY A 828 28.54 9.95 36.59
N PRO A 829 27.21 9.88 36.43
CA PRO A 829 26.49 10.37 35.25
C PRO A 829 26.77 11.85 34.95
N GLU A 830 27.01 12.67 35.96
CA GLU A 830 27.33 14.10 35.85
C GLU A 830 28.66 14.38 35.15
N GLU A 831 29.61 13.43 35.16
CA GLU A 831 30.86 13.51 34.39
C GLU A 831 30.70 12.88 32.99
N PHE A 832 29.96 11.78 32.90
CA PHE A 832 29.78 11.04 31.65
C PHE A 832 28.91 11.81 30.63
N THR A 833 27.78 12.37 31.06
CA THR A 833 26.83 13.03 30.16
C THR A 833 27.47 14.21 29.40
N PRO A 834 28.21 15.13 30.02
CA PRO A 834 28.92 16.19 29.29
C PRO A 834 29.96 15.63 28.30
N ALA A 835 30.67 14.55 28.65
CA ALA A 835 31.63 13.92 27.76
C ALA A 835 30.96 13.28 26.52
N LEU A 836 29.78 12.68 26.70
CA LEU A 836 28.96 12.16 25.61
C LEU A 836 28.44 13.30 24.72
N VAL A 837 27.89 14.36 25.31
CA VAL A 837 27.38 15.53 24.56
C VAL A 837 28.48 16.14 23.71
N LYS A 838 29.68 16.37 24.27
CA LYS A 838 30.84 16.85 23.50
C LYS A 838 31.19 15.94 22.33
N LEU A 839 31.15 14.62 22.52
CA LEU A 839 31.42 13.67 21.43
C LEU A 839 30.39 13.76 20.31
N LEU A 840 29.10 13.94 20.65
CA LEU A 840 28.04 14.15 19.66
C LEU A 840 28.23 15.46 18.89
N GLU A 841 28.66 16.53 19.56
CA GLU A 841 28.98 17.82 18.92
C GLU A 841 30.16 17.71 17.96
N ASP A 842 31.24 17.06 18.39
CA ASP A 842 32.42 16.80 17.57
C ASP A 842 32.03 15.97 16.32
N ASP A 843 31.17 14.96 16.48
CA ASP A 843 30.69 14.15 15.36
C ASP A 843 29.80 14.92 14.38
N VAL A 844 28.89 15.77 14.88
CA VAL A 844 28.05 16.66 14.06
C VAL A 844 28.94 17.63 13.27
N ALA A 845 29.96 18.22 13.90
CA ALA A 845 30.89 19.10 13.22
C ALA A 845 31.65 18.36 12.10
N GLN A 846 32.12 17.15 12.35
CA GLN A 846 32.75 16.30 11.32
C GLN A 846 31.77 15.91 10.21
N ALA A 847 30.51 15.64 10.55
CA ALA A 847 29.47 15.31 9.59
C ALA A 847 29.17 16.46 8.63
N GLU A 848 29.14 17.70 9.12
CA GLU A 848 28.88 18.90 8.30
C GLU A 848 30.00 19.19 7.28
N LEU A 849 31.24 18.82 7.59
CA LEU A 849 32.36 18.87 6.62
C LEU A 849 32.11 17.97 5.39
N GLY A 850 31.24 16.96 5.53
CA GLY A 850 30.71 16.15 4.45
C GLY A 850 31.55 14.91 4.12
N ASN A 851 30.94 14.00 3.34
CA ASN A 851 31.52 12.70 2.98
C ASN A 851 32.52 12.74 1.81
N HIS A 852 32.79 13.93 1.29
CA HIS A 852 33.87 14.16 0.33
C HIS A 852 34.90 15.10 0.93
N SER A 853 34.52 16.29 1.39
CA SER A 853 35.47 17.31 1.87
C SER A 853 36.04 17.03 3.25
N GLY A 854 35.28 16.40 4.16
CA GLY A 854 35.75 16.08 5.51
C GLY A 854 36.63 14.82 5.54
N PRO A 855 37.89 14.87 6.03
CA PRO A 855 38.79 13.72 6.02
C PRO A 855 38.23 12.49 6.71
N LEU A 856 37.66 12.66 7.91
CA LEU A 856 37.13 11.57 8.71
C LEU A 856 35.93 10.90 8.02
N LYS A 857 34.91 11.68 7.66
CA LYS A 857 33.69 11.12 7.05
C LYS A 857 33.93 10.58 5.64
N ALA A 858 34.87 11.14 4.87
CA ALA A 858 35.30 10.58 3.59
C ALA A 858 35.97 9.21 3.75
N ALA A 859 36.85 9.06 4.74
CA ALA A 859 37.51 7.79 5.03
C ALA A 859 36.53 6.72 5.52
N LEU A 860 35.57 7.06 6.39
CA LEU A 860 34.54 6.12 6.84
C LEU A 860 33.56 5.73 5.73
N ASP A 861 33.29 6.63 4.77
CA ASP A 861 32.40 6.35 3.63
C ASP A 861 33.00 5.30 2.66
N VAL A 862 34.33 5.06 2.71
CA VAL A 862 34.98 3.97 1.98
C VAL A 862 34.34 2.62 2.30
N LEU A 863 34.00 2.37 3.58
CA LEU A 863 33.34 1.13 4.02
C LEU A 863 32.01 0.88 3.29
N ARG A 864 31.32 1.95 2.86
CA ARG A 864 30.10 1.89 2.05
C ARG A 864 30.43 1.74 0.57
N ASP A 865 31.37 2.53 0.07
CA ASP A 865 31.73 2.58 -1.34
C ASP A 865 32.37 1.29 -1.86
N VAL A 866 33.09 0.53 -1.00
CA VAL A 866 33.75 -0.73 -1.36
C VAL A 866 32.99 -1.99 -0.92
N ARG A 867 31.72 -1.88 -0.50
CA ARG A 867 30.92 -3.05 -0.05
C ARG A 867 30.92 -4.20 -1.06
N GLY A 868 30.82 -3.90 -2.35
CA GLY A 868 30.90 -4.92 -3.40
C GLY A 868 32.24 -5.66 -3.44
N THR A 869 33.35 -5.01 -3.10
CA THR A 869 34.66 -5.65 -2.99
C THR A 869 34.77 -6.49 -1.72
N ILE A 870 34.21 -6.04 -0.59
CA ILE A 870 34.16 -6.84 0.64
C ILE A 870 33.32 -8.12 0.40
N ARG A 871 32.16 -8.01 -0.26
CA ARG A 871 31.32 -9.16 -0.63
C ARG A 871 32.06 -10.19 -1.47
N ARG A 872 32.90 -9.76 -2.41
CA ARG A 872 33.78 -10.67 -3.16
C ARG A 872 34.73 -11.47 -2.26
N ALA A 873 35.15 -10.91 -1.11
CA ALA A 873 35.99 -11.61 -0.14
C ALA A 873 35.20 -12.61 0.71
N VAL A 874 33.96 -12.27 1.12
CA VAL A 874 33.26 -12.99 2.19
C VAL A 874 32.11 -13.91 1.73
N ASP A 875 31.42 -13.57 0.64
CA ASP A 875 30.24 -14.33 0.19
C ASP A 875 30.63 -15.76 -0.26
N HIS A 876 29.70 -16.70 -0.07
CA HIS A 876 29.82 -18.10 -0.51
C HIS A 876 31.07 -18.83 0.03
N GLY A 877 31.34 -18.71 1.33
CA GLY A 877 32.45 -19.41 1.98
C GLY A 877 33.83 -18.83 1.64
N GLY A 878 33.89 -17.54 1.29
CA GLY A 878 35.14 -16.86 0.96
C GLY A 878 36.11 -16.72 2.14
N LEU A 879 35.64 -16.91 3.37
CA LEU A 879 36.44 -16.93 4.59
C LEU A 879 36.50 -18.33 5.21
N THR A 880 37.54 -18.60 6.00
CA THR A 880 37.52 -19.75 6.93
C THR A 880 36.38 -19.60 7.95
N ALA A 881 35.90 -20.70 8.53
CA ALA A 881 34.79 -20.67 9.48
C ALA A 881 35.07 -19.78 10.71
N ALA A 882 36.28 -19.86 11.27
CA ALA A 882 36.70 -19.03 12.41
C ALA A 882 36.80 -17.54 12.03
N SER A 883 37.32 -17.24 10.85
CA SER A 883 37.42 -15.86 10.37
C SER A 883 36.05 -15.28 10.01
N HIS A 884 35.13 -16.10 9.50
CA HIS A 884 33.75 -15.68 9.27
C HIS A 884 33.04 -15.33 10.58
N GLU A 885 33.24 -16.10 11.65
CA GLU A 885 32.71 -15.76 12.98
C GLU A 885 33.30 -14.43 13.49
N GLU A 886 34.62 -14.21 13.34
CA GLU A 886 35.24 -12.93 13.71
C GLU A 886 34.69 -11.76 12.86
N PHE A 887 34.48 -11.98 11.56
CA PHE A 887 33.88 -10.99 10.67
C PHE A 887 32.49 -10.57 11.16
N LEU A 888 31.62 -11.54 11.45
CA LEU A 888 30.24 -11.27 11.92
C LEU A 888 30.21 -10.64 13.33
N THR A 889 31.07 -11.09 14.24
CA THR A 889 31.02 -10.66 15.65
C THR A 889 31.79 -9.38 15.94
N ARG A 890 32.80 -9.04 15.12
CA ARG A 890 33.65 -7.85 15.30
C ARG A 890 33.53 -6.83 14.17
N PHE A 891 33.78 -7.23 12.92
CA PHE A 891 33.83 -6.29 11.80
C PHE A 891 32.45 -5.75 11.43
N VAL A 892 31.42 -6.60 11.34
CA VAL A 892 30.07 -6.17 10.94
C VAL A 892 29.49 -5.12 11.90
N PRO A 893 29.55 -5.29 13.25
CA PRO A 893 29.11 -4.25 14.17
C PRO A 893 29.90 -2.95 14.08
N MET A 894 31.23 -3.04 13.92
CA MET A 894 32.12 -1.87 13.79
C MET A 894 31.81 -1.09 12.50
N SER A 895 31.79 -1.77 11.36
CA SER A 895 31.52 -1.14 10.06
C SER A 895 30.11 -0.56 9.99
N SER A 896 29.11 -1.24 10.56
CA SER A 896 27.75 -0.72 10.66
C SER A 896 27.70 0.55 11.51
N PHE A 897 28.34 0.55 12.69
CA PHE A 897 28.39 1.71 13.58
C PHE A 897 29.05 2.93 12.92
N LEU A 898 30.14 2.73 12.17
CA LEU A 898 30.92 3.83 11.61
C LEU A 898 30.42 4.37 10.26
N ALA A 899 29.77 3.53 9.44
CA ALA A 899 29.44 3.89 8.06
C ALA A 899 27.94 3.87 7.73
N ALA A 900 27.10 3.25 8.55
CA ALA A 900 25.66 3.17 8.26
C ALA A 900 24.88 4.41 8.70
N GLY A 901 25.39 5.18 9.67
CA GLY A 901 24.95 6.46 10.28
C GLY A 901 23.56 7.05 9.92
N PRO A 902 22.79 7.60 10.88
CA PRO A 902 21.56 8.31 10.55
C PRO A 902 21.86 9.68 9.90
N PRO A 903 20.82 10.41 9.44
CA PRO A 903 20.92 11.82 9.09
C PRO A 903 21.43 12.67 10.25
N ILE A 904 22.16 13.77 9.97
CA ILE A 904 22.73 14.69 10.98
C ILE A 904 21.67 15.17 11.97
N VAL A 905 20.46 15.47 11.50
CA VAL A 905 19.33 15.92 12.34
C VAL A 905 19.02 14.94 13.48
N ARG A 906 19.24 13.63 13.31
CA ARG A 906 18.98 12.64 14.37
C ARG A 906 19.95 12.76 15.54
N LEU A 907 21.21 13.11 15.28
CA LEU A 907 22.17 13.37 16.35
C LEU A 907 21.83 14.66 17.09
N ARG A 908 21.44 15.72 16.37
CA ARG A 908 20.97 16.97 16.98
C ARG A 908 19.74 16.74 17.86
N GLN A 909 18.77 15.96 17.37
CA GLN A 909 17.59 15.57 18.15
C GLN A 909 17.96 14.77 19.40
N THR A 910 18.89 13.83 19.29
CA THR A 910 19.35 13.02 20.43
C THR A 910 20.01 13.89 21.50
N ARG A 911 20.84 14.86 21.10
CA ARG A 911 21.43 15.83 22.03
C ARG A 911 20.34 16.64 22.74
N ALA A 912 19.40 17.19 21.98
CA ALA A 912 18.29 17.98 22.54
C ALA A 912 17.42 17.17 23.53
N LEU A 913 17.22 15.88 23.28
CA LEU A 913 16.50 14.98 24.20
C LEU A 913 17.27 14.70 25.50
N ILE A 914 18.61 14.61 25.42
CA ILE A 914 19.47 14.48 26.61
C ILE A 914 19.40 15.76 27.44
N GLU A 915 19.54 16.93 26.80
CA GLU A 915 19.48 18.24 27.46
C GLU A 915 18.11 18.51 28.10
N ALA A 916 17.02 18.05 27.47
CA ALA A 916 15.66 18.15 28.02
C ALA A 916 15.36 17.13 29.14
N GLY A 917 16.29 16.23 29.48
CA GLY A 917 16.10 15.20 30.51
C GLY A 917 15.11 14.09 30.12
N VAL A 918 14.77 13.97 28.84
CA VAL A 918 13.87 12.92 28.31
C VAL A 918 14.65 11.64 28.03
N LEU A 919 15.92 11.75 27.67
CA LEU A 919 16.82 10.64 27.37
C LEU A 919 18.07 10.66 28.26
N ASP A 920 18.24 9.60 29.05
CA ASP A 920 19.46 9.31 29.80
C ASP A 920 20.27 8.20 29.09
N VAL A 921 21.60 8.31 29.09
CA VAL A 921 22.50 7.25 28.61
C VAL A 921 23.36 6.76 29.76
N VAL A 922 23.29 5.46 30.08
CA VAL A 922 23.90 4.91 31.32
C VAL A 922 25.43 4.83 31.30
N GLY A 923 26.03 4.82 30.11
CA GLY A 923 27.47 4.66 29.95
C GLY A 923 27.89 3.56 28.96
N PRO A 924 29.20 3.43 28.71
CA PRO A 924 29.76 2.42 27.83
C PRO A 924 29.76 1.02 28.46
N ALA A 925 29.83 -0.02 27.62
CA ALA A 925 29.69 -1.41 28.05
C ALA A 925 28.41 -1.66 28.89
N ALA A 926 27.29 -1.03 28.51
CA ALA A 926 26.03 -1.13 29.23
C ALA A 926 25.57 -2.59 29.37
N ARG A 927 25.16 -2.96 30.58
CA ARG A 927 24.52 -4.24 30.91
C ARG A 927 23.04 -4.04 31.18
N PHE A 928 22.28 -5.05 30.83
CA PHE A 928 20.84 -5.14 31.03
C PHE A 928 20.60 -6.43 31.78
N ASP A 929 19.94 -6.36 32.93
CA ASP A 929 19.71 -7.49 33.82
C ASP A 929 18.29 -7.40 34.42
N THR A 930 17.94 -8.40 35.23
CA THR A 930 16.66 -8.47 35.94
C THR A 930 16.91 -8.40 37.43
N ASP A 931 16.06 -7.67 38.16
CA ASP A 931 16.07 -7.66 39.62
C ASP A 931 14.79 -8.30 40.16
N PRO A 932 14.85 -9.58 40.61
CA PRO A 932 13.71 -10.28 41.17
C PRO A 932 13.13 -9.65 42.44
N ALA A 933 13.94 -8.94 43.24
CA ALA A 933 13.51 -8.37 44.51
C ALA A 933 12.56 -7.18 44.30
N THR A 934 12.88 -6.33 43.32
CA THR A 934 12.02 -5.19 42.93
C THR A 934 11.04 -5.55 41.82
N GLY A 935 11.25 -6.66 41.11
CA GLY A 935 10.45 -7.05 39.95
C GLY A 935 10.69 -6.18 38.72
N SER A 936 11.81 -5.46 38.67
CA SER A 936 12.15 -4.51 37.60
C SER A 936 13.31 -5.02 36.73
N PHE A 937 13.48 -4.42 35.55
CA PHE A 937 14.72 -4.54 34.81
C PHE A 937 15.75 -3.56 35.36
N THR A 938 17.03 -3.90 35.22
CA THR A 938 18.13 -3.01 35.59
C THR A 938 19.02 -2.72 34.39
N ILE A 939 19.47 -1.48 34.30
CA ILE A 939 20.45 -1.03 33.32
C ILE A 939 21.60 -0.30 34.04
N ALA A 940 22.85 -0.63 33.71
CA ALA A 940 24.04 -0.06 34.36
C ALA A 940 25.29 -0.13 33.47
N SER A 941 26.34 0.62 33.83
CA SER A 941 27.68 0.58 33.23
C SER A 941 28.75 0.49 34.32
N ASP A 942 29.67 -0.48 34.24
CA ASP A 942 30.83 -0.55 35.16
C ASP A 942 31.83 0.59 34.99
N GLN A 943 31.73 1.32 33.88
CA GLN A 943 32.61 2.44 33.59
C GLN A 943 32.07 3.75 34.16
N VAL A 944 30.84 3.78 34.69
CA VAL A 944 30.21 4.97 35.27
C VAL A 944 29.69 4.59 36.65
N SER A 945 30.29 5.13 37.71
CA SER A 945 29.80 4.86 39.08
C SER A 945 28.38 5.39 39.24
N GLU A 946 27.58 4.76 40.11
CA GLU A 946 26.19 5.17 40.37
C GLU A 946 25.27 5.20 39.12
N SER A 947 25.62 4.45 38.07
CA SER A 947 24.85 4.38 36.82
C SER A 947 23.66 3.43 36.85
N LEU A 948 23.49 2.63 37.91
CA LEU A 948 22.40 1.66 38.03
C LEU A 948 21.04 2.38 38.02
N ARG A 949 20.14 1.94 37.14
CA ARG A 949 18.75 2.39 37.06
C ARG A 949 17.81 1.19 37.02
N HIS A 950 16.66 1.33 37.67
CA HIS A 950 15.56 0.37 37.65
C HIS A 950 14.49 0.84 36.65
N CYS A 951 13.98 -0.08 35.83
CA CYS A 951 13.00 0.21 34.79
C CYS A 951 11.87 -0.82 34.80
N ASP A 952 10.64 -0.34 34.63
CA ASP A 952 9.45 -1.20 34.53
C ASP A 952 9.37 -1.85 33.13
N LEU A 953 9.90 -1.17 32.11
CA LEU A 953 9.88 -1.64 30.73
C LEU A 953 11.29 -1.73 30.15
N LEU A 954 11.51 -2.72 29.29
CA LEU A 954 12.73 -2.86 28.50
C LEU A 954 12.38 -3.09 27.03
N ILE A 955 12.86 -2.21 26.16
CA ILE A 955 12.72 -2.29 24.71
C ILE A 955 14.04 -2.75 24.11
N ASP A 956 14.02 -3.84 23.35
CA ASP A 956 15.14 -4.25 22.52
C ASP A 956 15.10 -3.47 21.19
N ALA A 957 15.93 -2.44 21.05
CA ALA A 957 15.99 -1.60 19.85
C ALA A 957 16.93 -2.18 18.77
N ARG A 958 17.10 -3.50 18.73
CA ARG A 958 17.82 -4.22 17.67
C ARG A 958 16.84 -4.94 16.75
N VAL A 959 17.17 -4.98 15.46
CA VAL A 959 16.42 -5.79 14.49
C VAL A 959 16.91 -7.24 14.58
N PRO A 960 16.02 -8.24 14.64
CA PRO A 960 16.43 -9.64 14.63
C PRO A 960 17.25 -10.01 13.39
N GLU A 961 18.29 -10.82 13.60
CA GLU A 961 19.10 -11.39 12.52
C GLU A 961 18.40 -12.60 11.88
N ALA A 962 18.85 -12.97 10.67
CA ALA A 962 18.36 -14.14 9.99
C ALA A 962 18.76 -15.42 10.73
N ASP A 963 17.77 -16.26 11.05
CA ASP A 963 17.99 -17.56 11.68
C ASP A 963 16.90 -18.53 11.25
N LEU A 964 17.17 -19.32 10.21
CA LEU A 964 16.24 -20.28 9.65
C LEU A 964 15.82 -21.34 10.68
N ALA A 965 16.73 -21.76 11.57
CA ALA A 965 16.45 -22.80 12.55
C ALA A 965 15.46 -22.33 13.62
N ARG A 966 15.45 -21.03 13.94
CA ARG A 966 14.56 -20.43 14.93
C ARG A 966 13.43 -19.60 14.32
N ASP A 967 13.36 -19.43 13.01
CA ASP A 967 12.33 -18.59 12.38
C ASP A 967 10.93 -19.15 12.65
N ARG A 968 10.03 -18.28 13.13
CA ARG A 968 8.65 -18.65 13.47
C ARG A 968 7.70 -18.55 12.29
N ALA A 969 8.12 -17.95 11.17
CA ALA A 969 7.29 -17.83 9.98
C ALA A 969 6.82 -19.22 9.50
N PRO A 970 5.49 -19.43 9.28
CA PRO A 970 4.96 -20.73 8.85
C PRO A 970 5.64 -21.27 7.59
N LEU A 971 5.85 -20.40 6.59
CA LEU A 971 6.51 -20.78 5.34
C LEU A 971 7.95 -21.24 5.53
N SER A 972 8.76 -20.50 6.29
CA SER A 972 10.16 -20.88 6.57
C SER A 972 10.23 -22.25 7.26
N ARG A 973 9.36 -22.48 8.26
CA ARG A 973 9.28 -23.77 8.97
C ARG A 973 8.83 -24.91 8.05
N GLN A 974 7.82 -24.68 7.21
CA GLN A 974 7.33 -25.68 6.27
C GLN A 974 8.43 -26.07 5.28
N LEU A 975 9.07 -25.10 4.63
CA LEU A 975 10.15 -25.35 3.67
C LEU A 975 11.35 -26.06 4.30
N ALA A 976 11.75 -25.67 5.52
CA ALA A 976 12.88 -26.28 6.22
C ALA A 976 12.56 -27.71 6.67
N SER A 977 11.37 -27.95 7.24
CA SER A 977 10.94 -29.29 7.68
C SER A 977 10.73 -30.26 6.51
N GLY A 978 10.28 -29.75 5.35
CA GLY A 978 10.15 -30.50 4.11
C GLY A 978 11.48 -30.74 3.38
N GLY A 979 12.59 -30.19 3.88
CA GLY A 979 13.92 -30.32 3.27
C GLY A 979 14.11 -29.57 1.95
N VAL A 980 13.19 -28.68 1.59
CA VAL A 980 13.24 -27.84 0.37
C VAL A 980 14.32 -26.76 0.51
N VAL A 981 14.45 -26.20 1.71
CA VAL A 981 15.53 -25.26 2.06
C VAL A 981 16.34 -25.81 3.22
N THR A 982 17.63 -25.49 3.25
CA THR A 982 18.52 -25.85 4.36
C THR A 982 19.31 -24.65 4.84
N GLU A 983 19.73 -24.71 6.11
CA GLU A 983 20.63 -23.70 6.67
C GLU A 983 22.01 -23.81 6.02
N TRP A 984 22.61 -22.66 5.70
CA TRP A 984 23.99 -22.59 5.25
C TRP A 984 24.97 -22.77 6.41
N ALA A 985 26.00 -23.57 6.17
CA ALA A 985 27.11 -23.73 7.08
C ALA A 985 28.44 -23.51 6.35
N ASN A 986 29.31 -22.67 6.92
CA ASN A 986 30.70 -22.58 6.49
C ASN A 986 31.49 -23.77 7.03
N THR A 987 31.89 -24.68 6.16
CA THR A 987 32.65 -25.89 6.53
C THR A 987 34.17 -25.74 6.34
N HIS A 988 34.65 -24.56 5.96
CA HIS A 988 36.08 -24.28 5.76
C HIS A 988 36.83 -24.10 7.09
N GLY A 989 37.08 -25.19 7.80
CA GLY A 989 37.83 -25.20 9.05
C GLY A 989 37.57 -26.45 9.89
N ARG A 990 38.11 -26.49 11.12
CA ARG A 990 37.94 -27.64 12.03
C ARG A 990 36.52 -27.76 12.59
N ARG A 991 35.81 -26.65 12.75
CA ARG A 991 34.43 -26.59 13.26
C ARG A 991 33.58 -25.81 12.27
N PRO A 992 32.48 -26.39 11.75
CA PRO A 992 31.57 -25.66 10.89
C PRO A 992 30.91 -24.50 11.64
N LEU A 993 30.74 -23.37 10.96
CA LEU A 993 29.97 -22.22 11.45
C LEU A 993 28.61 -22.20 10.77
N ARG A 994 27.53 -22.21 11.55
CA ARG A 994 26.15 -22.02 11.10
C ARG A 994 25.76 -20.56 11.33
N THR A 995 25.21 -19.91 10.30
CA THR A 995 24.91 -18.47 10.32
C THR A 995 23.42 -18.15 10.21
N GLY A 996 22.55 -19.15 10.17
CA GLY A 996 21.11 -18.94 10.09
C GLY A 996 20.54 -18.63 8.70
N GLY A 997 21.37 -18.29 7.71
CA GLY A 997 20.94 -18.02 6.34
C GLY A 997 20.52 -19.26 5.57
N ILE A 998 19.58 -19.12 4.62
CA ILE A 998 19.23 -20.19 3.67
C ILE A 998 20.41 -20.45 2.72
N ARG A 999 20.78 -21.71 2.58
CA ARG A 999 21.78 -22.19 1.62
C ARG A 999 21.25 -22.07 0.19
N VAL A 1000 21.91 -21.23 -0.59
CA VAL A 1000 21.66 -21.03 -2.02
C VAL A 1000 22.89 -21.33 -2.86
N THR A 1001 22.67 -21.63 -4.15
CA THR A 1001 23.73 -21.66 -5.16
C THR A 1001 24.36 -20.27 -5.36
N ALA A 1002 25.45 -20.20 -6.13
CA ALA A 1002 25.79 -18.92 -6.78
C ALA A 1002 24.62 -18.45 -7.66
N ALA A 1003 24.67 -17.21 -8.17
CA ALA A 1003 23.65 -16.69 -9.10
C ALA A 1003 23.24 -17.78 -10.10
N THR A 1004 21.98 -18.19 -10.13
CA THR A 1004 20.73 -17.44 -9.85
C THR A 1004 20.12 -17.58 -8.45
N HIS A 1005 20.84 -18.13 -7.46
CA HIS A 1005 20.41 -18.23 -6.04
C HIS A 1005 19.25 -19.22 -5.81
N HIS A 1006 19.34 -20.40 -6.41
CA HIS A 1006 18.43 -21.51 -6.14
C HIS A 1006 18.67 -22.06 -4.72
N PRO A 1007 17.61 -22.34 -3.93
CA PRO A 1007 17.77 -22.98 -2.64
C PRO A 1007 18.31 -24.41 -2.82
N VAL A 1008 19.15 -24.86 -1.90
CA VAL A 1008 19.71 -26.21 -1.90
C VAL A 1008 19.02 -27.04 -0.82
N GLY A 1009 18.41 -28.15 -1.23
CA GLY A 1009 17.66 -29.05 -0.36
C GLY A 1009 18.54 -29.89 0.57
N ALA A 1010 17.90 -30.69 1.43
CA ALA A 1010 18.57 -31.59 2.38
C ALA A 1010 19.41 -32.69 1.70
N ASP A 1011 19.03 -33.09 0.50
CA ASP A 1011 19.75 -34.04 -0.36
C ASP A 1011 20.96 -33.41 -1.07
N GLY A 1012 21.15 -32.09 -0.94
CA GLY A 1012 22.21 -31.34 -1.61
C GLY A 1012 21.90 -30.90 -3.04
N THR A 1013 20.69 -31.17 -3.54
CA THR A 1013 20.29 -30.75 -4.90
C THR A 1013 19.68 -29.34 -4.89
N PRO A 1014 20.05 -28.47 -5.85
CA PRO A 1014 19.38 -27.19 -6.01
C PRO A 1014 17.97 -27.36 -6.61
N ASP A 1015 16.98 -26.67 -6.06
CA ASP A 1015 15.67 -26.57 -6.69
C ASP A 1015 15.67 -25.43 -7.74
N THR A 1016 15.72 -25.80 -9.01
CA THR A 1016 15.81 -24.85 -10.14
C THR A 1016 14.49 -24.15 -10.49
N GLY A 1017 13.38 -24.54 -9.86
CA GLY A 1017 12.11 -23.80 -10.00
C GLY A 1017 11.88 -22.76 -8.91
N LEU A 1018 12.71 -22.76 -7.86
CA LEU A 1018 12.67 -21.82 -6.74
C LEU A 1018 13.89 -20.89 -6.74
N TYR A 1019 13.70 -19.65 -6.29
CA TYR A 1019 14.77 -18.67 -6.11
C TYR A 1019 14.67 -18.06 -4.72
N VAL A 1020 15.79 -17.75 -4.06
CA VAL A 1020 15.80 -17.06 -2.77
C VAL A 1020 16.69 -15.82 -2.86
N LEU A 1021 16.13 -14.65 -2.56
CA LEU A 1021 16.81 -13.37 -2.68
C LEU A 1021 16.57 -12.47 -1.48
N GLY A 1022 17.62 -11.81 -0.99
CA GLY A 1022 17.51 -10.79 0.06
C GLY A 1022 17.81 -11.35 1.44
N ILE A 1023 17.12 -10.82 2.46
CA ILE A 1023 17.36 -11.12 3.88
C ILE A 1023 17.43 -12.62 4.20
N PRO A 1024 16.63 -13.51 3.58
CA PRO A 1024 16.71 -14.95 3.87
C PRO A 1024 18.08 -15.57 3.53
N THR A 1025 18.89 -14.92 2.69
CA THR A 1025 20.25 -15.36 2.33
C THR A 1025 21.35 -14.69 3.18
N GLU A 1026 21.00 -13.81 4.12
CA GLU A 1026 21.95 -13.18 5.04
C GLU A 1026 22.69 -14.25 5.86
N GLY A 1027 24.01 -14.13 5.97
CA GLY A 1027 24.86 -15.09 6.66
C GLY A 1027 25.58 -16.07 5.72
N GLN A 1028 25.04 -16.37 4.53
CA GLN A 1028 25.83 -16.90 3.40
C GLN A 1028 26.34 -15.75 2.53
N ARG A 1029 25.49 -14.73 2.34
CA ARG A 1029 25.80 -13.49 1.66
C ARG A 1029 25.75 -12.35 2.69
N TRP A 1030 26.64 -11.38 2.57
CA TRP A 1030 26.74 -10.27 3.51
C TRP A 1030 26.02 -9.01 3.01
N PHE A 1031 25.23 -8.38 3.87
CA PHE A 1031 24.58 -7.09 3.64
C PHE A 1031 23.39 -7.14 2.67
N MET A 1032 22.49 -8.10 2.88
CA MET A 1032 21.30 -8.35 2.05
C MET A 1032 20.09 -7.49 2.44
N GLN A 1033 20.20 -6.72 3.53
CA GLN A 1033 19.17 -5.82 4.06
C GLN A 1033 19.05 -4.49 3.28
N VAL A 1034 19.60 -4.42 2.07
CA VAL A 1034 19.55 -3.23 1.21
C VAL A 1034 18.16 -3.06 0.63
N GLY A 1035 17.55 -1.90 0.86
CA GLY A 1035 16.20 -1.57 0.38
C GLY A 1035 16.14 -0.74 -0.90
N SER A 1036 17.26 -0.37 -1.51
CA SER A 1036 17.31 0.44 -2.73
C SER A 1036 18.68 0.37 -3.44
N THR A 1037 18.79 0.91 -4.66
CA THR A 1037 20.09 1.09 -5.32
C THR A 1037 20.42 2.57 -5.54
N ARG A 1038 21.72 2.86 -5.72
CA ARG A 1038 22.17 4.17 -6.20
C ARG A 1038 21.89 4.30 -7.71
N PRO A 1039 21.56 5.51 -8.20
CA PRO A 1039 21.47 5.78 -9.63
C PRO A 1039 22.79 5.48 -10.36
N GLY A 1040 22.70 5.06 -11.62
CA GLY A 1040 23.87 4.72 -12.44
C GLY A 1040 24.06 3.21 -12.66
N PRO A 1041 25.29 2.66 -12.56
CA PRO A 1041 25.54 1.26 -12.86
C PRO A 1041 24.78 0.30 -11.96
N TRP A 1042 24.49 -0.87 -12.51
CA TRP A 1042 23.91 -1.95 -11.75
C TRP A 1042 24.85 -2.42 -10.64
N THR A 1043 24.35 -2.27 -9.41
CA THR A 1043 24.89 -2.96 -8.24
C THR A 1043 24.42 -4.42 -8.24
N GLU A 1044 24.90 -5.23 -7.29
CA GLU A 1044 24.40 -6.60 -7.11
C GLU A 1044 22.90 -6.65 -6.83
N PHE A 1045 22.33 -5.55 -6.29
CA PHE A 1045 20.88 -5.43 -6.09
C PHE A 1045 20.10 -5.68 -7.39
N THR A 1046 20.49 -4.98 -8.46
CA THR A 1046 19.85 -5.11 -9.79
C THR A 1046 20.35 -6.33 -10.56
N LYS A 1047 21.64 -6.68 -10.44
CA LYS A 1047 22.22 -7.85 -11.15
C LYS A 1047 21.62 -9.17 -10.69
N ASP A 1048 21.42 -9.35 -9.38
CA ASP A 1048 20.79 -10.55 -8.84
C ASP A 1048 19.34 -10.68 -9.35
N ALA A 1049 18.60 -9.57 -9.34
CA ALA A 1049 17.22 -9.53 -9.82
C ALA A 1049 17.13 -9.82 -11.33
N ASP A 1050 18.06 -9.29 -12.14
CA ASP A 1050 18.09 -9.55 -13.58
C ASP A 1050 18.47 -11.00 -13.89
N ALA A 1051 19.40 -11.59 -13.13
CA ALA A 1051 19.77 -13.00 -13.29
C ALA A 1051 18.56 -13.93 -13.01
N ILE A 1052 17.82 -13.68 -11.92
CA ILE A 1052 16.60 -14.42 -11.60
C ILE A 1052 15.53 -14.20 -12.67
N ALA A 1053 15.28 -12.96 -13.09
CA ALA A 1053 14.30 -12.65 -14.12
C ALA A 1053 14.65 -13.30 -15.47
N ALA A 1054 15.93 -13.35 -15.83
CA ALA A 1054 16.41 -14.02 -17.03
C ALA A 1054 16.09 -15.51 -17.00
N ASP A 1055 16.48 -16.18 -15.91
CA ASP A 1055 16.32 -17.62 -15.74
C ASP A 1055 14.86 -18.03 -15.59
N ALA A 1056 14.08 -17.31 -14.79
CA ALA A 1056 12.65 -17.58 -14.60
C ALA A 1056 11.86 -17.53 -15.92
N LEU A 1057 12.28 -16.71 -16.89
CA LEU A 1057 11.65 -16.59 -18.21
C LEU A 1057 12.07 -17.66 -19.22
N THR A 1058 13.10 -18.47 -18.95
CA THR A 1058 13.58 -19.50 -19.89
C THR A 1058 12.64 -20.71 -20.03
N GLY A 1059 11.68 -20.89 -19.11
CA GLY A 1059 10.83 -22.09 -19.07
C GLY A 1059 11.62 -23.36 -18.75
N PRO A 1060 10.99 -24.52 -18.51
CA PRO A 1060 11.71 -25.79 -18.60
C PRO A 1060 12.17 -25.93 -20.05
N ALA A 1061 13.49 -25.99 -20.26
CA ALA A 1061 14.05 -26.35 -21.56
C ALA A 1061 13.31 -27.59 -22.04
N ALA A 1062 12.69 -27.52 -23.23
CA ALA A 1062 12.19 -28.69 -23.90
C ALA A 1062 13.33 -29.71 -23.91
N THR A 1063 13.17 -30.80 -23.18
CA THR A 1063 14.05 -31.96 -23.30
C THR A 1063 14.15 -32.24 -24.79
N ALA A 1064 15.35 -32.06 -25.34
CA ALA A 1064 15.61 -32.32 -26.73
C ALA A 1064 15.02 -33.70 -27.10
N PRO A 1065 14.33 -33.84 -28.24
CA PRO A 1065 13.93 -35.15 -28.69
C PRO A 1065 15.18 -36.02 -28.79
N ASP A 1066 15.09 -37.17 -28.13
CA ASP A 1066 16.10 -38.21 -28.02
C ASP A 1066 16.88 -38.35 -29.33
N ALA A 1067 18.07 -37.75 -29.38
CA ALA A 1067 18.99 -37.94 -30.49
C ALA A 1067 19.52 -39.37 -30.34
N GLY A 1068 19.01 -40.25 -31.20
CA GLY A 1068 19.30 -41.68 -31.20
C GLY A 1068 20.77 -42.00 -30.93
N ALA A 1069 21.04 -42.41 -29.70
CA ALA A 1069 22.24 -43.13 -29.33
C ALA A 1069 21.86 -44.62 -29.21
N SER A 1070 22.20 -45.35 -30.27
CA SER A 1070 22.24 -46.80 -30.31
C SER A 1070 22.94 -47.36 -29.06
N ARG A 1071 22.17 -47.98 -28.16
CA ARG A 1071 22.72 -48.86 -27.12
C ARG A 1071 23.34 -50.09 -27.80
N PRO A 1072 24.58 -50.49 -27.47
CA PRO A 1072 25.04 -51.82 -27.78
C PRO A 1072 24.32 -52.82 -26.89
N ARG A 1073 23.89 -53.93 -27.50
CA ARG A 1073 23.32 -55.11 -26.83
C ARG A 1073 24.31 -55.67 -25.82
N VAL A 1074 23.88 -55.83 -24.57
CA VAL A 1074 24.41 -56.85 -23.67
C VAL A 1074 23.26 -57.75 -23.27
N ALA A 1075 23.42 -59.03 -23.59
CA ALA A 1075 22.48 -60.10 -23.36
C ALA A 1075 22.21 -60.32 -21.87
N GLY A 1076 20.99 -60.75 -21.57
CA GLY A 1076 20.54 -61.02 -20.21
C GLY A 1076 21.17 -62.26 -19.59
N ALA A 1077 21.12 -62.29 -18.27
CA ALA A 1077 21.01 -63.52 -17.49
C ALA A 1077 20.10 -63.23 -16.28
N LEU A 1078 18.93 -63.85 -16.28
CA LEU A 1078 18.02 -63.93 -15.15
C LEU A 1078 18.47 -65.07 -14.22
N LEU A 1079 18.12 -64.93 -12.93
CA LEU A 1079 17.77 -66.00 -11.97
C LEU A 1079 18.90 -66.92 -11.44
N LEU A 1080 19.18 -66.83 -10.13
CA LEU A 1080 18.82 -67.83 -9.08
C LEU A 1080 19.76 -67.80 -7.86
N LEU A 1081 19.15 -67.64 -6.68
CA LEU A 1081 19.28 -68.40 -5.42
C LEU A 1081 20.66 -68.85 -4.84
N GLN A 1082 20.70 -68.78 -3.50
CA GLN A 1082 21.63 -69.44 -2.54
C GLN A 1082 23.03 -68.81 -2.46
N GLY A 1083 23.65 -68.54 -1.30
CA GLY A 1083 23.54 -69.09 0.04
C GLY A 1083 24.97 -69.34 0.55
N ALA A 1084 25.26 -68.98 1.81
CA ALA A 1084 26.50 -69.25 2.58
C ALA A 1084 27.75 -68.48 2.11
N ARG A 1085 28.25 -67.48 2.84
CA ARG A 1085 28.89 -67.51 4.16
C ARG A 1085 29.23 -66.08 4.57
#